data_AF-A0A2G6F2Y9-F1
#
_entry.id   AF-A0A2G6F2Y9-F1
#
_cell.length_a   1.000
_cell.length_b   1.000
_cell.length_c   1.000
_cell.angle_alpha   90.00
_cell.angle_beta   90.00
_cell.angle_gamma   90.00
#
_symmetry.space_group_name_H-M   'P 1'
#
loop_
_entity.id
_entity.type
_entity.pdbx_description
1 polymer ?
#
loop_
_entity_poly.entity_id
_entity_poly.type
_entity_poly.pdbx_seq_one_letter_code
_entity_poly.pdbx_strand_id
1 'polypeptide(L)'
;PAFTSGRIADFAVNPDNPSEYYVGVAAGGIWKTTNNGTTFSPVFDKYGVYSIGCLTMDPKNHNVVWAGTGENNHQRSLSYGDGVYKTVDGGKSWKNMGLKESRQIGMIAIDPRDSRIVFVAAEGSVWGPGGDRGLYKTTDGGKTWNKVLNISEHTGVNNVVIDPVNPDVMYATSEQRRRHTHIRIGGGPESNLYKSTDAGETWRKITSGLPNVDKGGMGIAISPVDHNRVYLIVEAAMGKGGFFQSNDQGESWEKMSDYNTSGQYYGEIICHPSDINTIYATETFTKVSHDAGKTWKNLGNNKRHVDDHALWIDPQNNEHLLIGGDGGVYETFDHGKNFIYKSNLPVTQFYRVNVDNDYPFYNVYGGTQDNNSFGGPSQSLFKDGTMRDEWVITLGGDGFWQAIDPMDPNIVYSEYQYGNLYRYDKKSGEKLFIKPMPKAGENTYKWNWDTPFIISLHNHKRLYMVADKVFRSDDRGEHWKVISGDITQNIPRDQWPVMGRYWGVDAVEKNVSTSLYGMGVSLAESPVKEGLLYVGTDDGTIQVKEGNNDWRKITHFSGVPDNTYVTDILPSKFDENVVFATFNNHKRDDFKPYVLMSTNKGKSWRSISGNLPENGSVHTIEQDFINPDLLFVGTEFGVFYSLDKGKKWIQIKGGIPTIAVKDMVIQTRDNDLVLATFGRGFYILDNYSALREWDDNLKQQKAHIFKVEDALLYIPKRRGGSWGSTPYVAKNPEYGAHFTYYLKDKFQSAQDKRRESEKELIKDKQPIPIPSPKELYDEEHEFKPYILFSITDEEGQVIKRLRKPAKKGLGQLHWNLEYSMDYPIKPLKDFNASDDKNDRGIYVLPGKYFIKMDLVNAEGITPLVENTAFNVTLLDHATFPADDAQERADFLAQLKELARVAYGNKALFSELVKKTNSMMKAALESQDVPMSVIKDIQKVQEDLTALKWQMFGEEPKASYEEIKPAEMSVFSRLSSIIYTYNSSNANITQAQKDSYTIIKTQLKDIIKQLKDINEQRMPMIEQSLDRYKSPWTSGRVLEFNE
;
A
#
# COMPACT_ATOMS: atom_id res chain seq x y z
N PRO A 1 -5.68 -3.17 4.17
CA PRO A 1 -6.12 -2.95 5.58
C PRO A 1 -4.91 -3.10 6.53
N ALA A 2 -4.97 -2.55 7.74
CA ALA A 2 -4.05 -2.91 8.84
C ALA A 2 -4.85 -3.51 10.02
N PHE A 3 -5.84 -4.34 9.67
CA PHE A 3 -6.69 -5.04 10.64
C PHE A 3 -5.85 -5.98 11.49
N THR A 4 -5.06 -6.79 10.82
CA THR A 4 -3.84 -7.46 11.28
C THR A 4 -2.64 -6.85 10.53
N SER A 5 -1.42 -7.02 11.03
CA SER A 5 -0.22 -6.64 10.29
C SER A 5 0.29 -7.85 9.50
N GLY A 6 1.60 -8.07 9.42
CA GLY A 6 2.21 -9.26 8.84
C GLY A 6 3.58 -9.53 9.44
N ARG A 7 4.26 -10.55 8.91
CA ARG A 7 5.52 -11.09 9.46
C ARG A 7 6.66 -10.09 9.53
N ILE A 8 7.17 -9.90 10.74
CA ILE A 8 8.37 -9.10 11.02
C ILE A 8 9.56 -10.04 11.16
N ALA A 9 10.59 -9.83 10.36
CA ALA A 9 11.80 -10.67 10.37
C ALA A 9 12.84 -10.17 11.39
N ASP A 10 13.02 -8.85 11.51
CA ASP A 10 14.10 -8.29 12.34
C ASP A 10 13.87 -6.81 12.71
N PHE A 11 14.59 -6.33 13.72
CA PHE A 11 14.66 -4.93 14.14
C PHE A 11 16.10 -4.41 14.13
N ALA A 12 16.26 -3.15 13.73
CA ALA A 12 17.47 -2.38 14.01
C ALA A 12 17.11 -1.15 14.85
N VAL A 13 17.35 -1.24 16.16
CA VAL A 13 17.00 -0.20 17.14
C VAL A 13 18.21 0.67 17.45
N ASN A 14 18.03 2.00 17.47
CA ASN A 14 19.08 2.94 17.84
C ASN A 14 19.35 2.86 19.36
N PRO A 15 20.54 2.43 19.81
CA PRO A 15 20.84 2.27 21.23
C PRO A 15 20.95 3.62 21.98
N ASP A 16 21.20 4.72 21.27
CA ASP A 16 21.24 6.07 21.87
C ASP A 16 19.83 6.69 21.97
N ASN A 17 18.88 6.19 21.18
CA ASN A 17 17.50 6.68 21.12
C ASN A 17 16.52 5.57 20.68
N PRO A 18 16.00 4.76 21.62
CA PRO A 18 15.08 3.66 21.29
C PRO A 18 13.75 4.07 20.62
N SER A 19 13.44 5.37 20.55
CA SER A 19 12.30 5.86 19.75
C SER A 19 12.55 5.84 18.24
N GLU A 20 13.81 5.64 17.81
CA GLU A 20 14.20 5.47 16.42
C GLU A 20 14.61 4.02 16.14
N TYR A 21 13.86 3.36 15.25
CA TYR A 21 14.20 2.00 14.81
C TYR A 21 13.67 1.69 13.42
N TYR A 22 14.24 0.65 12.84
CA TYR A 22 13.84 0.06 11.58
C TYR A 22 13.19 -1.30 11.83
N VAL A 23 12.20 -1.61 11.01
CA VAL A 23 11.46 -2.88 11.00
C VAL A 23 11.71 -3.55 9.66
N GLY A 24 12.37 -4.71 9.68
CA GLY A 24 12.56 -5.57 8.52
C GLY A 24 11.36 -6.48 8.37
N VAL A 25 10.61 -6.33 7.28
CA VAL A 25 9.40 -7.13 7.04
C VAL A 25 9.73 -8.24 6.06
N ALA A 26 9.40 -9.49 6.42
CA ALA A 26 9.77 -10.68 5.64
C ALA A 26 9.32 -10.61 4.18
N ALA A 27 8.18 -9.95 3.91
CA ALA A 27 7.63 -9.73 2.59
C ALA A 27 7.09 -8.30 2.35
N GLY A 28 7.60 -7.27 3.04
CA GLY A 28 7.00 -5.92 2.99
C GLY A 28 7.98 -4.74 2.91
N GLY A 29 9.27 -5.01 2.70
CA GLY A 29 10.35 -4.03 2.69
C GLY A 29 10.78 -3.59 4.10
N ILE A 30 11.41 -2.41 4.18
CA ILE A 30 11.90 -1.84 5.44
C ILE A 30 11.08 -0.60 5.79
N TRP A 31 10.65 -0.53 7.04
CA TRP A 31 9.91 0.60 7.61
C TRP A 31 10.73 1.25 8.72
N LYS A 32 10.61 2.57 8.86
CA LYS A 32 11.31 3.35 9.89
C LYS A 32 10.32 4.12 10.75
N THR A 33 10.60 4.21 12.05
CA THR A 33 9.98 5.18 12.94
C THR A 33 11.04 6.05 13.63
N THR A 34 10.65 7.25 14.05
CA THR A 34 11.45 8.17 14.87
C THR A 34 10.69 8.66 16.10
N ASN A 35 9.53 8.06 16.38
CA ASN A 35 8.59 8.45 17.45
C ASN A 35 7.96 7.21 18.10
N ASN A 36 8.79 6.17 18.30
CA ASN A 36 8.44 4.92 18.95
C ASN A 36 7.20 4.22 18.36
N GLY A 37 7.08 4.18 17.03
CA GLY A 37 6.01 3.49 16.32
C GLY A 37 4.65 4.20 16.35
N THR A 38 4.59 5.47 16.82
CA THR A 38 3.39 6.31 16.64
C THR A 38 3.07 6.50 15.16
N THR A 39 4.11 6.58 14.32
CA THR A 39 4.02 6.54 12.86
C THR A 39 5.19 5.75 12.27
N PHE A 40 4.95 5.06 11.15
CA PHE A 40 5.98 4.41 10.34
C PHE A 40 6.04 5.01 8.94
N SER A 41 7.23 5.08 8.37
CA SER A 41 7.47 5.46 6.98
C SER A 41 8.16 4.32 6.23
N PRO A 42 7.70 3.95 5.03
CA PRO A 42 8.41 2.99 4.20
C PRO A 42 9.69 3.63 3.65
N VAL A 43 10.83 2.97 3.83
CA VAL A 43 12.16 3.48 3.39
C VAL A 43 12.79 2.63 2.29
N PHE A 44 12.09 1.61 1.79
CA PHE A 44 12.63 0.63 0.84
C PHE A 44 11.78 0.39 -0.44
N ASP A 45 10.71 1.16 -0.67
CA ASP A 45 9.69 0.85 -1.71
C ASP A 45 10.18 0.93 -3.16
N LYS A 46 11.29 1.63 -3.40
CA LYS A 46 11.81 1.93 -4.74
C LYS A 46 12.96 1.02 -5.20
N TYR A 47 13.30 0.00 -4.42
CA TYR A 47 14.42 -0.90 -4.74
C TYR A 47 13.94 -2.21 -5.37
N GLY A 48 14.88 -3.07 -5.79
CA GLY A 48 14.60 -4.23 -6.64
C GLY A 48 13.93 -5.41 -5.94
N VAL A 49 13.79 -5.38 -4.62
CA VAL A 49 13.28 -6.48 -3.78
C VAL A 49 12.50 -5.95 -2.59
N TYR A 50 11.71 -6.82 -1.97
CA TYR A 50 10.87 -6.50 -0.80
C TYR A 50 11.00 -7.51 0.34
N SER A 51 11.64 -8.66 0.12
CA SER A 51 11.86 -9.65 1.16
C SER A 51 13.11 -9.31 1.95
N ILE A 52 12.98 -9.15 3.26
CA ILE A 52 14.06 -8.77 4.18
C ILE A 52 14.29 -9.93 5.15
N GLY A 53 15.55 -10.36 5.29
CA GLY A 53 15.96 -11.42 6.20
C GLY A 53 16.56 -10.90 7.51
N CYS A 54 17.41 -9.86 7.43
CA CYS A 54 18.03 -9.27 8.62
C CYS A 54 18.38 -7.80 8.41
N LEU A 55 18.50 -7.07 9.52
CA LEU A 55 18.95 -5.68 9.60
C LEU A 55 20.07 -5.56 10.63
N THR A 56 21.10 -4.78 10.32
CA THR A 56 22.20 -4.54 11.26
C THR A 56 22.58 -3.08 11.28
N MET A 57 22.46 -2.46 12.44
CA MET A 57 22.87 -1.09 12.66
C MET A 57 24.36 -1.03 12.99
N ASP A 58 25.05 -0.05 12.44
CA ASP A 58 26.46 0.21 12.74
C ASP A 58 26.61 0.72 14.18
N PRO A 59 27.45 0.07 15.02
CA PRO A 59 27.60 0.43 16.43
C PRO A 59 28.29 1.80 16.65
N LYS A 60 28.88 2.41 15.61
CA LYS A 60 29.55 3.71 15.68
C LYS A 60 28.79 4.83 14.98
N ASN A 61 27.87 4.49 14.08
CA ASN A 61 27.10 5.47 13.33
C ASN A 61 25.70 4.95 12.98
N HIS A 62 24.72 5.29 13.81
CA HIS A 62 23.33 4.84 13.70
C HIS A 62 22.59 5.32 12.43
N ASN A 63 23.20 6.18 11.58
CA ASN A 63 22.70 6.46 10.23
C ASN A 63 23.03 5.37 9.21
N VAL A 64 23.98 4.48 9.55
CA VAL A 64 24.42 3.37 8.71
C VAL A 64 23.69 2.12 9.16
N VAL A 65 22.88 1.57 8.24
CA VAL A 65 22.18 0.30 8.43
C VAL A 65 22.44 -0.57 7.21
N TRP A 66 22.76 -1.83 7.48
CA TRP A 66 22.88 -2.88 6.48
C TRP A 66 21.61 -3.74 6.50
N ALA A 67 21.18 -4.18 5.32
CA ALA A 67 20.03 -5.05 5.17
C ALA A 67 20.39 -6.27 4.34
N GLY A 68 20.18 -7.45 4.89
CA GLY A 68 20.20 -8.71 4.16
C GLY A 68 18.83 -8.96 3.53
N THR A 69 18.79 -9.21 2.22
CA THR A 69 17.53 -9.46 1.51
C THR A 69 17.28 -10.95 1.31
N GLY A 70 16.00 -11.30 1.21
CA GLY A 70 15.51 -12.67 1.26
C GLY A 70 15.41 -13.18 2.68
N GLU A 71 14.18 -13.52 3.10
CA GLU A 71 13.91 -14.13 4.41
C GLU A 71 14.84 -15.34 4.63
N ASN A 72 15.48 -15.41 5.79
CA ASN A 72 16.45 -16.44 6.15
C ASN A 72 15.81 -17.79 6.55
N ASN A 73 14.49 -17.82 6.76
CA ASN A 73 13.70 -19.03 7.02
C ASN A 73 13.75 -20.08 5.88
N HIS A 74 13.19 -21.27 6.10
CA HIS A 74 13.01 -22.36 5.09
C HIS A 74 11.55 -22.66 4.83
N GLN A 75 10.69 -21.68 5.05
CA GLN A 75 9.26 -21.84 4.93
C GLN A 75 8.77 -22.00 3.49
N ARG A 76 7.51 -22.42 3.33
CA ARG A 76 6.92 -22.74 2.02
C ARG A 76 6.57 -21.52 1.16
N SER A 77 6.35 -20.38 1.80
CA SER A 77 5.88 -19.12 1.19
C SER A 77 6.97 -18.06 1.16
N LEU A 78 8.22 -18.50 1.06
CA LEU A 78 9.40 -17.67 1.09
C LEU A 78 9.63 -16.95 -0.24
N SER A 79 9.87 -15.65 -0.18
CA SER A 79 10.37 -14.85 -1.30
C SER A 79 11.90 -14.75 -1.25
N TYR A 80 12.51 -14.37 -2.38
CA TYR A 80 13.96 -14.32 -2.53
C TYR A 80 14.46 -12.88 -2.68
N GLY A 81 15.65 -12.64 -2.15
CA GLY A 81 16.38 -11.38 -2.24
C GLY A 81 17.36 -11.31 -3.41
N ASP A 82 18.05 -10.18 -3.50
CA ASP A 82 19.10 -9.88 -4.47
C ASP A 82 20.38 -9.35 -3.79
N GLY A 83 20.68 -9.89 -2.60
CA GLY A 83 21.92 -9.65 -1.87
C GLY A 83 21.79 -8.67 -0.71
N VAL A 84 22.78 -7.80 -0.56
CA VAL A 84 22.92 -6.92 0.61
C VAL A 84 22.73 -5.46 0.22
N TYR A 85 22.00 -4.70 1.04
CA TYR A 85 21.85 -3.26 0.87
C TYR A 85 22.47 -2.51 2.04
N LYS A 86 22.85 -1.26 1.78
CA LYS A 86 23.38 -0.33 2.78
C LYS A 86 22.75 1.05 2.62
N THR A 87 22.32 1.64 3.73
CA THR A 87 22.08 3.08 3.84
C THR A 87 23.21 3.73 4.65
N VAL A 88 23.47 5.01 4.38
CA VAL A 88 24.41 5.84 5.17
C VAL A 88 23.78 7.17 5.59
N ASP A 89 22.50 7.37 5.27
CA ASP A 89 21.75 8.61 5.46
C ASP A 89 20.45 8.40 6.24
N GLY A 90 20.41 7.34 7.06
CA GLY A 90 19.29 7.01 7.92
C GLY A 90 18.06 6.53 7.15
N GLY A 91 18.26 5.81 6.05
CA GLY A 91 17.21 5.18 5.24
C GLY A 91 16.63 6.04 4.11
N LYS A 92 17.15 7.25 3.86
CA LYS A 92 16.66 8.09 2.74
C LYS A 92 17.07 7.50 1.38
N SER A 93 18.24 6.89 1.32
CA SER A 93 18.73 6.12 0.19
C SER A 93 19.42 4.83 0.60
N TRP A 94 19.30 3.81 -0.24
CA TRP A 94 19.93 2.51 -0.09
C TRP A 94 20.69 2.15 -1.36
N LYS A 95 21.81 1.46 -1.20
CA LYS A 95 22.65 0.97 -2.28
C LYS A 95 22.80 -0.54 -2.16
N ASN A 96 22.55 -1.27 -3.24
CA ASN A 96 22.89 -2.69 -3.33
C ASN A 96 24.42 -2.84 -3.37
N MET A 97 24.96 -3.64 -2.45
CA MET A 97 26.38 -3.84 -2.19
C MET A 97 26.92 -5.15 -2.76
N GLY A 98 26.12 -5.93 -3.49
CA GLY A 98 26.53 -7.19 -4.10
C GLY A 98 25.95 -8.43 -3.42
N LEU A 99 26.55 -9.59 -3.71
CA LEU A 99 26.05 -10.93 -3.32
C LEU A 99 24.65 -11.23 -3.89
N LYS A 100 24.41 -10.85 -5.14
CA LYS A 100 23.07 -10.88 -5.75
C LYS A 100 22.48 -12.27 -5.90
N GLU A 101 23.34 -13.28 -5.96
CA GLU A 101 22.94 -14.69 -6.09
C GLU A 101 22.88 -15.39 -4.73
N SER A 102 22.93 -14.65 -3.61
CA SER A 102 22.79 -15.23 -2.27
C SER A 102 21.36 -15.69 -2.02
N ARG A 103 20.37 -14.96 -2.56
CA ARG A 103 18.91 -15.16 -2.44
C ARG A 103 18.35 -15.11 -1.02
N GLN A 104 19.05 -15.65 -0.02
CA GLN A 104 18.76 -15.54 1.40
C GLN A 104 20.05 -15.14 2.13
N ILE A 105 19.97 -14.04 2.87
CA ILE A 105 21.03 -13.60 3.78
C ILE A 105 20.60 -13.95 5.19
N GLY A 106 21.36 -14.82 5.84
CA GLY A 106 21.08 -15.29 7.20
C GLY A 106 21.30 -14.21 8.23
N MET A 107 22.50 -13.61 8.23
CA MET A 107 22.93 -12.64 9.24
C MET A 107 24.03 -11.72 8.70
N ILE A 108 24.09 -10.51 9.23
CA ILE A 108 25.17 -9.54 9.00
C ILE A 108 25.80 -9.18 10.34
N ALA A 109 27.13 -9.14 10.41
CA ALA A 109 27.86 -8.70 11.59
C ALA A 109 28.89 -7.63 11.23
N ILE A 110 29.00 -6.59 12.06
CA ILE A 110 29.92 -5.46 11.85
C ILE A 110 30.99 -5.54 12.93
N ASP A 111 32.26 -5.45 12.54
CA ASP A 111 33.37 -5.41 13.49
C ASP A 111 33.29 -4.12 14.33
N PRO A 112 33.22 -4.19 15.67
CA PRO A 112 33.12 -3.01 16.52
C PRO A 112 34.40 -2.15 16.52
N ARG A 113 35.51 -2.64 15.97
CA ARG A 113 36.75 -1.86 15.81
C ARG A 113 36.72 -0.96 14.58
N ASP A 114 36.08 -1.40 13.49
CA ASP A 114 36.02 -0.66 12.22
C ASP A 114 34.73 -0.98 11.44
N SER A 115 33.85 0.01 11.32
CA SER A 115 32.59 -0.03 10.57
C SER A 115 32.70 -0.39 9.08
N ARG A 116 33.92 -0.42 8.52
CA ARG A 116 34.19 -0.87 7.15
C ARG A 116 34.36 -2.38 7.05
N ILE A 117 34.62 -3.06 8.17
CA ILE A 117 34.77 -4.50 8.25
C ILE A 117 33.42 -5.13 8.56
N VAL A 118 32.87 -5.85 7.59
CA VAL A 118 31.52 -6.45 7.69
C VAL A 118 31.58 -7.90 7.22
N PHE A 119 30.89 -8.76 7.95
CA PHE A 119 30.69 -10.17 7.62
C PHE A 119 29.25 -10.41 7.22
N VAL A 120 29.05 -11.23 6.18
CA VAL A 120 27.73 -11.60 5.67
C VAL A 120 27.64 -13.12 5.60
N ALA A 121 26.79 -13.69 6.45
CA ALA A 121 26.38 -15.08 6.39
C ALA A 121 25.36 -15.25 5.27
N ALA A 122 25.81 -15.77 4.13
CA ALA A 122 24.98 -16.00 2.97
C ALA A 122 24.60 -17.49 2.88
N GLU A 123 23.31 -17.76 3.05
CA GLU A 123 22.80 -19.12 3.09
C GLU A 123 22.68 -19.73 1.71
N GLY A 124 22.32 -18.93 0.69
CA GLY A 124 22.05 -19.41 -0.66
C GLY A 124 20.60 -19.83 -0.87
N SER A 125 20.20 -19.88 -2.15
CA SER A 125 18.87 -20.31 -2.60
C SER A 125 18.39 -21.60 -1.93
N VAL A 126 17.38 -21.55 -1.07
CA VAL A 126 16.77 -22.80 -0.53
C VAL A 126 16.21 -23.72 -1.64
N TRP A 127 16.06 -23.19 -2.87
CA TRP A 127 15.52 -23.85 -4.06
C TRP A 127 16.59 -24.50 -4.95
N GLY A 128 17.79 -23.91 -5.13
CA GLY A 128 18.86 -24.42 -6.04
C GLY A 128 20.28 -24.58 -5.46
N PRO A 129 21.15 -25.41 -6.07
CA PRO A 129 22.57 -25.44 -5.71
C PRO A 129 23.27 -24.14 -6.14
N GLY A 130 24.47 -23.91 -5.62
CA GLY A 130 25.34 -22.81 -6.03
C GLY A 130 24.92 -21.45 -5.48
N GLY A 131 25.14 -20.40 -6.27
CA GLY A 131 24.92 -19.00 -5.90
C GLY A 131 26.01 -18.44 -4.98
N ASP A 132 25.74 -17.28 -4.38
CA ASP A 132 26.65 -16.62 -3.44
C ASP A 132 26.53 -17.23 -2.03
N ARG A 133 26.79 -18.54 -1.90
CA ARG A 133 26.82 -19.26 -0.62
C ARG A 133 28.14 -19.11 0.13
N GLY A 134 28.07 -19.01 1.45
CA GLY A 134 29.21 -19.03 2.36
C GLY A 134 29.26 -17.82 3.30
N LEU A 135 30.37 -17.66 4.00
CA LEU A 135 30.66 -16.44 4.78
C LEU A 135 31.54 -15.51 3.96
N TYR A 136 31.10 -14.27 3.81
CA TYR A 136 31.84 -13.23 3.11
C TYR A 136 32.30 -12.15 4.08
N LYS A 137 33.52 -11.63 3.86
CA LYS A 137 34.12 -10.52 4.59
C LYS A 137 34.42 -9.38 3.62
N THR A 138 34.09 -8.16 4.00
CA THR A 138 34.58 -6.94 3.35
C THR A 138 35.43 -6.16 4.35
N THR A 139 36.41 -5.40 3.87
CA THR A 139 37.23 -4.47 4.67
C THR A 139 37.20 -3.04 4.13
N ASP A 140 36.45 -2.81 3.05
CA ASP A 140 36.33 -1.52 2.35
C ASP A 140 34.91 -0.94 2.39
N GLY A 141 34.09 -1.45 3.31
CA GLY A 141 32.71 -1.03 3.51
C GLY A 141 31.74 -1.57 2.46
N GLY A 142 32.02 -2.75 1.89
CA GLY A 142 31.17 -3.50 0.96
C GLY A 142 31.42 -3.24 -0.52
N LYS A 143 32.53 -2.58 -0.89
CA LYS A 143 32.88 -2.40 -2.30
C LYS A 143 33.41 -3.70 -2.90
N THR A 144 34.13 -4.49 -2.10
CA THR A 144 34.60 -5.84 -2.46
C THR A 144 34.28 -6.84 -1.35
N TRP A 145 34.09 -8.10 -1.74
CA TRP A 145 33.74 -9.21 -0.85
C TRP A 145 34.68 -10.39 -1.05
N ASN A 146 35.27 -10.87 0.04
CA ASN A 146 36.11 -12.06 0.08
C ASN A 146 35.35 -13.20 0.75
N LYS A 147 35.24 -14.36 0.08
CA LYS A 147 34.63 -15.55 0.69
C LYS A 147 35.63 -16.19 1.66
N VAL A 148 35.37 -16.10 2.96
CA VAL A 148 36.26 -16.56 4.04
C VAL A 148 35.89 -17.92 4.61
N LEU A 149 34.65 -18.38 4.39
CA LEU A 149 34.23 -19.75 4.69
C LEU A 149 33.36 -20.28 3.55
N ASN A 150 33.79 -21.37 2.92
CA ASN A 150 33.10 -22.04 1.83
C ASN A 150 32.91 -23.52 2.16
N ILE A 151 31.68 -24.04 2.05
CA ILE A 151 31.36 -25.42 2.40
C ILE A 151 31.12 -26.26 1.15
N SER A 152 30.00 -26.03 0.45
CA SER A 152 29.66 -26.72 -0.80
C SER A 152 28.62 -25.91 -1.60
N GLU A 153 28.21 -26.41 -2.76
CA GLU A 153 27.10 -25.82 -3.54
C GLU A 153 25.73 -25.99 -2.86
N HIS A 154 25.60 -26.87 -1.87
CA HIS A 154 24.34 -27.15 -1.18
C HIS A 154 24.27 -26.55 0.23
N THR A 155 25.37 -25.96 0.71
CA THR A 155 25.52 -25.57 2.12
C THR A 155 26.11 -24.16 2.22
N GLY A 156 25.33 -23.26 2.80
CA GLY A 156 25.75 -21.89 3.12
C GLY A 156 26.01 -21.69 4.60
N VAL A 157 26.15 -20.43 5.00
CA VAL A 157 26.34 -20.00 6.40
C VAL A 157 25.11 -19.20 6.81
N ASN A 158 24.46 -19.58 7.91
CA ASN A 158 23.22 -18.95 8.39
C ASN A 158 23.46 -17.94 9.52
N ASN A 159 24.45 -18.17 10.40
CA ASN A 159 24.82 -17.20 11.45
C ASN A 159 26.29 -16.84 11.41
N VAL A 160 26.58 -15.60 11.81
CA VAL A 160 27.92 -15.13 12.17
C VAL A 160 27.81 -14.20 13.38
N VAL A 161 28.46 -14.55 14.49
CA VAL A 161 28.49 -13.71 15.70
C VAL A 161 29.94 -13.39 16.08
N ILE A 162 30.17 -12.12 16.42
CA ILE A 162 31.49 -11.57 16.76
C ILE A 162 31.49 -11.26 18.26
N ASP A 163 32.53 -11.69 18.98
CA ASP A 163 32.72 -11.27 20.37
C ASP A 163 32.98 -9.75 20.41
N PRO A 164 32.14 -8.94 21.08
CA PRO A 164 32.26 -7.50 21.03
C PRO A 164 33.44 -6.93 21.83
N VAL A 165 34.06 -7.73 22.72
CA VAL A 165 35.26 -7.36 23.48
C VAL A 165 36.53 -7.87 22.80
N ASN A 166 36.50 -9.07 22.22
CA ASN A 166 37.59 -9.62 21.44
C ASN A 166 37.14 -10.04 20.03
N PRO A 167 37.05 -9.11 19.06
CA PRO A 167 36.52 -9.40 17.73
C PRO A 167 37.37 -10.34 16.87
N ASP A 168 38.54 -10.79 17.35
CA ASP A 168 39.29 -11.87 16.73
C ASP A 168 38.60 -13.23 16.95
N VAL A 169 37.83 -13.36 18.04
CA VAL A 169 37.01 -14.53 18.35
C VAL A 169 35.62 -14.36 17.73
N MET A 170 35.25 -15.30 16.88
CA MET A 170 33.96 -15.29 16.22
C MET A 170 33.51 -16.71 15.87
N TYR A 171 32.20 -16.87 15.70
CA TYR A 171 31.55 -18.14 15.47
C TYR A 171 30.65 -18.05 14.24
N ALA A 172 30.58 -19.14 13.49
CA ALA A 172 29.71 -19.27 12.33
C ALA A 172 29.06 -20.65 12.31
N THR A 173 27.82 -20.72 11.87
CA THR A 173 27.11 -21.99 11.67
C THR A 173 26.83 -22.20 10.19
N SER A 174 27.12 -23.38 9.67
CA SER A 174 26.69 -23.77 8.33
C SER A 174 25.41 -24.58 8.37
N GLU A 175 24.59 -24.45 7.33
CA GLU A 175 23.32 -25.16 7.22
C GLU A 175 23.14 -25.77 5.83
N GLN A 176 23.05 -27.11 5.79
CA GLN A 176 22.76 -27.87 4.59
C GLN A 176 21.25 -28.10 4.50
N ARG A 177 20.57 -27.31 3.66
CA ARG A 177 19.11 -27.36 3.53
C ARG A 177 18.63 -27.32 2.09
N ARG A 178 17.46 -27.91 1.85
CA ARG A 178 16.80 -27.94 0.54
C ARG A 178 15.30 -28.02 0.67
N ARG A 179 14.59 -27.25 -0.16
CA ARG A 179 13.13 -27.32 -0.26
C ARG A 179 12.66 -27.35 -1.71
N HIS A 180 11.64 -28.15 -1.95
CA HIS A 180 10.78 -28.11 -3.14
C HIS A 180 9.31 -28.07 -2.68
N THR A 181 8.37 -28.06 -3.62
CA THR A 181 6.92 -28.02 -3.29
C THR A 181 6.49 -29.14 -2.35
N HIS A 182 7.00 -30.36 -2.57
CA HIS A 182 6.54 -31.59 -1.92
C HIS A 182 7.58 -32.28 -1.02
N ILE A 183 8.82 -31.78 -0.96
CA ILE A 183 9.90 -32.37 -0.14
C ILE A 183 10.74 -31.27 0.51
N ARG A 184 11.12 -31.51 1.77
CA ARG A 184 12.04 -30.67 2.54
C ARG A 184 13.08 -31.54 3.22
N ILE A 185 14.33 -31.07 3.21
CA ILE A 185 15.44 -31.58 4.02
C ILE A 185 15.98 -30.39 4.84
N GLY A 186 15.85 -30.47 6.16
CA GLY A 186 16.19 -29.39 7.10
C GLY A 186 17.61 -29.45 7.65
N GLY A 187 18.44 -30.41 7.20
CA GLY A 187 19.79 -30.59 7.71
C GLY A 187 20.54 -31.72 7.03
N GLY A 188 21.83 -31.86 7.36
CA GLY A 188 22.72 -32.85 6.77
C GLY A 188 24.12 -32.87 7.38
N PRO A 189 25.03 -33.70 6.84
CA PRO A 189 26.38 -33.85 7.37
C PRO A 189 27.24 -32.58 7.26
N GLU A 190 26.88 -31.66 6.37
CA GLU A 190 27.62 -30.41 6.17
C GLU A 190 27.19 -29.28 7.12
N SER A 191 26.12 -29.44 7.89
CA SER A 191 25.70 -28.47 8.92
C SER A 191 26.60 -28.59 10.16
N ASN A 192 27.38 -27.55 10.49
CA ASN A 192 28.36 -27.58 11.57
C ASN A 192 28.57 -26.20 12.23
N LEU A 193 29.08 -26.20 13.45
CA LEU A 193 29.61 -25.01 14.14
C LEU A 193 31.09 -24.82 13.80
N TYR A 194 31.49 -23.58 13.55
CA TYR A 194 32.86 -23.17 13.30
C TYR A 194 33.27 -22.04 14.25
N LYS A 195 34.55 -22.02 14.62
CA LYS A 195 35.18 -20.94 15.40
C LYS A 195 36.41 -20.41 14.66
N SER A 196 36.57 -19.09 14.67
CA SER A 196 37.79 -18.38 14.31
C SER A 196 38.34 -17.66 15.55
N THR A 197 39.66 -17.51 15.59
CA THR A 197 40.41 -16.77 16.63
C THR A 197 41.39 -15.78 16.01
N ASP A 198 41.17 -15.43 14.73
CA ASP A 198 42.01 -14.56 13.91
C ASP A 198 41.15 -13.62 13.04
N ALA A 199 40.02 -13.17 13.56
CA ALA A 199 39.08 -12.25 12.90
C ALA A 199 38.57 -12.77 11.55
N GLY A 200 38.30 -14.06 11.49
CA GLY A 200 37.65 -14.72 10.35
C GLY A 200 38.58 -15.04 9.19
N GLU A 201 39.91 -14.96 9.36
CA GLU A 201 40.87 -15.37 8.34
C GLU A 201 40.93 -16.90 8.21
N THR A 202 40.84 -17.63 9.34
CA THR A 202 40.75 -19.09 9.36
C THR A 202 39.63 -19.59 10.27
N TRP A 203 39.05 -20.75 9.90
CA TRP A 203 37.90 -21.35 10.59
C TRP A 203 38.13 -22.84 10.85
N ARG A 204 37.83 -23.31 12.07
CA ARG A 204 37.87 -24.73 12.42
C ARG A 204 36.51 -25.22 12.91
N LYS A 205 36.19 -26.48 12.62
CA LYS A 205 34.96 -27.14 13.10
C LYS A 205 35.03 -27.42 14.59
N ILE A 206 33.91 -27.21 15.28
CA ILE A 206 33.72 -27.56 16.68
C ILE A 206 32.75 -28.74 16.78
N THR A 207 33.14 -29.78 17.52
CA THR A 207 32.35 -31.01 17.68
C THR A 207 32.26 -31.49 19.13
N SER A 208 33.13 -31.02 20.02
CA SER A 208 33.19 -31.49 21.42
C SER A 208 31.90 -31.14 22.15
N GLY A 209 31.22 -32.17 22.68
CA GLY A 209 29.95 -32.00 23.41
C GLY A 209 28.71 -31.79 22.54
N LEU A 210 28.85 -31.74 21.21
CA LEU A 210 27.74 -31.58 20.27
C LEU A 210 27.28 -32.94 19.69
N PRO A 211 26.06 -33.01 19.09
CA PRO A 211 25.58 -34.24 18.47
C PRO A 211 26.46 -34.72 17.30
N ASN A 212 26.81 -36.02 17.33
CA ASN A 212 27.60 -36.70 16.28
C ASN A 212 26.75 -37.23 15.12
N VAL A 213 25.53 -36.72 14.95
CA VAL A 213 24.59 -37.08 13.88
C VAL A 213 24.44 -35.89 12.92
N ASP A 214 23.69 -36.07 11.82
CA ASP A 214 23.36 -34.96 10.93
C ASP A 214 22.63 -33.84 11.70
N LYS A 215 23.06 -32.60 11.48
CA LYS A 215 22.53 -31.39 12.14
C LYS A 215 21.73 -30.55 11.15
N GLY A 216 20.79 -29.77 11.65
CA GLY A 216 19.96 -28.85 10.87
C GLY A 216 20.18 -27.40 11.26
N GLY A 217 19.08 -26.65 11.34
CA GLY A 217 19.09 -25.27 11.79
C GLY A 217 19.77 -25.14 13.15
N MET A 218 20.61 -24.13 13.25
CA MET A 218 21.34 -23.78 14.47
C MET A 218 21.20 -22.29 14.72
N GLY A 219 21.10 -21.92 16.00
CA GLY A 219 21.17 -20.54 16.46
C GLY A 219 22.25 -20.40 17.53
N ILE A 220 22.94 -19.26 17.54
CA ILE A 220 24.09 -19.03 18.41
C ILE A 220 24.06 -17.61 18.98
N ALA A 221 24.41 -17.48 20.26
CA ALA A 221 24.55 -16.18 20.92
C ALA A 221 25.70 -16.18 21.93
N ILE A 222 26.35 -15.03 22.06
CA ILE A 222 27.38 -14.76 23.08
C ILE A 222 26.70 -13.97 24.20
N SER A 223 26.90 -14.36 25.45
CA SER A 223 26.37 -13.58 26.57
C SER A 223 27.05 -12.21 26.65
N PRO A 224 26.30 -11.09 26.72
CA PRO A 224 26.88 -9.76 26.92
C PRO A 224 27.40 -9.57 28.36
N VAL A 225 27.09 -10.49 29.28
CA VAL A 225 27.49 -10.43 30.69
C VAL A 225 28.83 -11.15 30.92
N ASP A 226 29.04 -12.29 30.27
CA ASP A 226 30.29 -13.06 30.32
C ASP A 226 30.56 -13.73 28.97
N HIS A 227 31.59 -13.27 28.27
CA HIS A 227 31.89 -13.70 26.91
C HIS A 227 32.50 -15.12 26.85
N ASN A 228 32.87 -15.71 27.98
CA ASN A 228 33.18 -17.15 28.02
C ASN A 228 31.93 -18.00 27.83
N ARG A 229 30.75 -17.42 28.12
CA ARG A 229 29.47 -18.10 27.99
C ARG A 229 28.86 -17.90 26.60
N VAL A 230 28.80 -18.99 25.86
CA VAL A 230 28.19 -19.05 24.52
C VAL A 230 27.07 -20.06 24.56
N TYR A 231 25.97 -19.74 23.89
CA TYR A 231 24.78 -20.57 23.80
C TYR A 231 24.54 -21.04 22.38
N LEU A 232 24.04 -22.26 22.23
CA LEU A 232 23.73 -22.86 20.95
C LEU A 232 22.43 -23.66 21.05
N ILE A 233 21.53 -23.45 20.10
CA ILE A 233 20.32 -24.27 19.92
C ILE A 233 20.47 -25.05 18.61
N VAL A 234 20.18 -26.36 18.63
CA VAL A 234 20.51 -27.26 17.51
C VAL A 234 19.33 -28.17 17.18
N GLU A 235 18.89 -28.15 15.91
CA GLU A 235 18.15 -29.27 15.30
C GLU A 235 19.11 -30.39 14.91
N ALA A 236 18.76 -31.65 15.18
CA ALA A 236 19.56 -32.78 14.76
C ALA A 236 18.71 -34.02 14.51
N ALA A 237 19.22 -34.91 13.67
CA ALA A 237 18.58 -36.17 13.30
C ALA A 237 18.30 -37.04 14.54
N MET A 238 17.34 -37.96 14.40
CA MET A 238 16.98 -38.93 15.46
C MET A 238 16.62 -38.28 16.81
N GLY A 239 16.10 -37.05 16.81
CA GLY A 239 15.73 -36.31 18.02
C GLY A 239 16.93 -35.99 18.94
N LYS A 240 18.16 -35.93 18.39
CA LYS A 240 19.38 -35.65 19.17
C LYS A 240 19.71 -34.16 19.31
N GLY A 241 18.80 -33.29 18.87
CA GLY A 241 18.91 -31.84 19.05
C GLY A 241 18.81 -31.42 20.52
N GLY A 242 18.91 -30.11 20.76
CA GLY A 242 18.73 -29.53 22.08
C GLY A 242 19.39 -28.16 22.24
N PHE A 243 19.43 -27.70 23.49
CA PHE A 243 20.05 -26.45 23.89
C PHE A 243 21.36 -26.73 24.63
N PHE A 244 22.42 -26.04 24.22
CA PHE A 244 23.78 -26.26 24.67
C PHE A 244 24.40 -24.96 25.18
N GLN A 245 25.29 -25.10 26.15
CA GLN A 245 26.07 -24.00 26.71
C GLN A 245 27.56 -24.38 26.68
N SER A 246 28.39 -23.41 26.38
CA SER A 246 29.84 -23.45 26.63
C SER A 246 30.21 -22.44 27.71
N ASN A 247 31.22 -22.76 28.52
CA ASN A 247 31.84 -21.83 29.49
C ASN A 247 33.33 -21.57 29.15
N ASP A 248 33.78 -21.97 27.97
CA ASP A 248 35.17 -21.90 27.53
C ASP A 248 35.28 -21.29 26.12
N GLN A 249 34.43 -20.30 25.82
CA GLN A 249 34.38 -19.64 24.52
C GLN A 249 34.11 -20.64 23.37
N GLY A 250 33.19 -21.57 23.56
CA GLY A 250 32.74 -22.49 22.53
C GLY A 250 33.75 -23.59 22.12
N GLU A 251 34.77 -23.88 22.93
CA GLU A 251 35.67 -25.03 22.67
C GLU A 251 35.00 -26.36 23.04
N SER A 252 34.25 -26.38 24.14
CA SER A 252 33.46 -27.53 24.58
C SER A 252 32.05 -27.13 25.02
N TRP A 253 31.11 -28.06 24.83
CA TRP A 253 29.68 -27.82 25.02
C TRP A 253 29.04 -28.83 25.98
N GLU A 254 28.14 -28.35 26.83
CA GLU A 254 27.28 -29.16 27.68
C GLU A 254 25.84 -29.03 27.20
N LYS A 255 25.12 -30.16 27.09
CA LYS A 255 23.69 -30.16 26.80
C LYS A 255 22.92 -29.77 28.06
N MET A 256 22.24 -28.63 28.02
CA MET A 256 21.50 -28.09 29.16
C MET A 256 20.08 -28.66 29.23
N SER A 257 19.46 -28.87 28.07
CA SER A 257 18.13 -29.49 27.94
C SER A 257 17.89 -30.05 26.54
N ASP A 258 16.82 -30.85 26.40
CA ASP A 258 16.34 -31.35 25.10
C ASP A 258 15.60 -30.28 24.29
N TYR A 259 15.41 -29.07 24.83
CA TYR A 259 14.70 -28.00 24.14
C TYR A 259 15.45 -27.54 22.89
N ASN A 260 14.77 -27.54 21.76
CA ASN A 260 15.19 -26.89 20.53
C ASN A 260 13.98 -26.21 19.87
N THR A 261 14.24 -25.33 18.90
CA THR A 261 13.22 -24.68 18.09
C THR A 261 13.24 -25.23 16.67
N SER A 262 12.18 -24.97 15.91
CA SER A 262 12.17 -25.32 14.49
C SER A 262 13.07 -24.36 13.72
N GLY A 263 14.21 -24.86 13.24
CA GLY A 263 15.14 -24.13 12.41
C GLY A 263 14.48 -23.55 11.17
N GLN A 264 13.37 -24.16 10.73
CA GLN A 264 12.58 -23.68 9.58
C GLN A 264 12.08 -22.24 9.71
N TYR A 265 11.73 -21.84 10.92
CA TYR A 265 11.00 -20.59 11.22
C TYR A 265 11.70 -19.74 12.28
N TYR A 266 12.51 -20.38 13.13
CA TYR A 266 13.04 -19.83 14.36
C TYR A 266 14.50 -20.23 14.53
N GLY A 267 15.12 -19.73 15.59
CA GLY A 267 16.49 -20.10 15.94
C GLY A 267 17.22 -19.01 16.70
N GLU A 268 16.68 -17.80 16.79
CA GLU A 268 17.36 -16.71 17.48
C GLU A 268 17.39 -16.93 18.99
N ILE A 269 18.58 -16.74 19.57
CA ILE A 269 18.81 -16.73 21.01
C ILE A 269 19.11 -15.29 21.40
N ILE A 270 18.32 -14.73 22.32
CA ILE A 270 18.52 -13.38 22.83
C ILE A 270 18.95 -13.50 24.28
N CYS A 271 20.17 -13.04 24.59
CA CYS A 271 20.69 -13.04 25.96
C CYS A 271 20.18 -11.82 26.72
N HIS A 272 19.86 -11.98 28.00
CA HIS A 272 19.51 -10.84 28.84
C HIS A 272 20.73 -9.89 28.99
N PRO A 273 20.54 -8.56 28.88
CA PRO A 273 21.67 -7.61 28.86
C PRO A 273 22.51 -7.58 30.14
N SER A 274 21.92 -7.98 31.27
CA SER A 274 22.52 -7.82 32.61
C SER A 274 22.44 -9.07 33.50
N ASP A 275 21.76 -10.14 33.06
CA ASP A 275 21.58 -11.38 33.83
C ASP A 275 22.06 -12.58 33.02
N ILE A 276 23.19 -13.16 33.45
CA ILE A 276 23.85 -14.26 32.77
C ILE A 276 23.02 -15.56 32.72
N ASN A 277 21.97 -15.70 33.54
CA ASN A 277 21.14 -16.91 33.55
C ASN A 277 19.82 -16.73 32.78
N THR A 278 19.47 -15.49 32.42
CA THR A 278 18.24 -15.21 31.68
C THR A 278 18.52 -15.16 30.18
N ILE A 279 17.83 -16.02 29.44
CA ILE A 279 17.93 -16.12 27.98
C ILE A 279 16.56 -16.36 27.37
N TYR A 280 16.38 -15.89 26.14
CA TYR A 280 15.16 -16.00 25.37
C TYR A 280 15.44 -16.75 24.06
N ALA A 281 14.43 -17.45 23.56
CA ALA A 281 14.48 -18.09 22.24
C ALA A 281 13.19 -17.79 21.48
N THR A 282 13.32 -17.35 20.23
CA THR A 282 12.17 -17.13 19.34
C THR A 282 11.50 -18.45 18.99
N GLU A 283 10.15 -18.46 18.93
CA GLU A 283 9.32 -19.65 18.72
C GLU A 283 7.85 -19.21 18.46
N THR A 284 6.96 -20.14 18.11
CA THR A 284 5.49 -19.96 18.17
C THR A 284 5.08 -19.16 19.41
N PHE A 285 5.63 -19.49 20.58
CA PHE A 285 5.63 -18.59 21.73
C PHE A 285 7.06 -18.41 22.20
N THR A 286 7.60 -17.17 22.09
CA THR A 286 8.93 -16.85 22.65
C THR A 286 9.10 -17.51 24.01
N LYS A 287 10.17 -18.30 24.17
CA LYS A 287 10.48 -18.96 25.43
C LYS A 287 11.50 -18.14 26.20
N VAL A 288 11.42 -18.21 27.52
CA VAL A 288 12.39 -17.64 28.45
C VAL A 288 12.88 -18.73 29.41
N SER A 289 14.18 -18.73 29.67
CA SER A 289 14.84 -19.50 30.73
C SER A 289 15.48 -18.53 31.71
N HIS A 290 15.45 -18.84 33.00
CA HIS A 290 16.13 -18.10 34.07
C HIS A 290 17.23 -18.94 34.75
N ASP A 291 17.59 -20.08 34.16
CA ASP A 291 18.56 -21.04 34.67
C ASP A 291 19.55 -21.49 33.58
N ALA A 292 19.85 -20.58 32.65
CA ALA A 292 20.79 -20.75 31.54
C ALA A 292 20.42 -21.92 30.59
N GLY A 293 19.13 -22.11 30.34
CA GLY A 293 18.61 -23.04 29.33
C GLY A 293 18.31 -24.45 29.84
N LYS A 294 18.33 -24.68 31.16
CA LYS A 294 17.93 -25.96 31.76
C LYS A 294 16.42 -26.15 31.75
N THR A 295 15.66 -25.08 32.03
CA THR A 295 14.20 -25.07 31.97
C THR A 295 13.70 -23.85 31.19
N TRP A 296 12.59 -24.04 30.47
CA TRP A 296 12.00 -23.04 29.56
C TRP A 296 10.51 -22.86 29.84
N LYS A 297 10.04 -21.61 29.77
CA LYS A 297 8.63 -21.23 29.91
C LYS A 297 8.23 -20.27 28.82
N ASN A 298 6.94 -20.19 28.48
CA ASN A 298 6.45 -19.17 27.56
C ASN A 298 6.62 -17.79 28.19
N LEU A 299 7.10 -16.84 27.39
CA LEU A 299 6.85 -15.42 27.60
C LEU A 299 5.33 -15.17 27.46
N GLY A 300 4.82 -14.13 28.10
CA GLY A 300 3.40 -13.82 28.01
C GLY A 300 2.95 -13.51 26.57
N ASN A 301 1.71 -13.89 26.25
CA ASN A 301 1.10 -13.77 24.92
C ASN A 301 -0.29 -13.12 24.97
N ASN A 302 -0.50 -12.21 25.92
CA ASN A 302 -1.83 -11.66 26.18
C ASN A 302 -2.37 -10.87 24.97
N LYS A 303 -3.36 -11.45 24.26
CA LYS A 303 -4.07 -10.85 23.10
C LYS A 303 -3.17 -10.38 21.94
N ARG A 304 -1.96 -10.92 21.82
CA ARG A 304 -1.10 -10.74 20.65
C ARG A 304 -1.07 -12.02 19.80
N HIS A 305 -0.60 -11.89 18.56
CA HIS A 305 -0.34 -13.04 17.69
C HIS A 305 0.87 -13.83 18.20
N VAL A 306 0.90 -15.12 17.86
CA VAL A 306 2.00 -16.07 18.08
C VAL A 306 3.03 -15.96 16.94
N ASP A 307 3.94 -16.93 16.82
CA ASP A 307 4.98 -17.00 15.78
C ASP A 307 5.92 -15.81 15.83
N ASP A 308 6.71 -15.77 16.92
CA ASP A 308 7.67 -14.71 17.18
C ASP A 308 8.98 -14.98 16.43
N HIS A 309 9.42 -14.01 15.64
CA HIS A 309 10.62 -14.11 14.82
C HIS A 309 11.72 -13.15 15.26
N ALA A 310 11.37 -12.02 15.87
CA ALA A 310 12.32 -11.00 16.31
C ALA A 310 12.02 -10.57 17.75
N LEU A 311 13.07 -10.36 18.54
CA LEU A 311 12.98 -9.85 19.90
C LEU A 311 14.10 -8.83 20.15
N TRP A 312 13.73 -7.65 20.62
CA TRP A 312 14.69 -6.68 21.16
C TRP A 312 14.38 -6.39 22.62
N ILE A 313 15.43 -6.34 23.44
CA ILE A 313 15.37 -6.03 24.86
C ILE A 313 16.15 -4.74 25.08
N ASP A 314 15.50 -3.75 25.69
CA ASP A 314 16.16 -2.48 26.01
C ASP A 314 17.26 -2.71 27.06
N PRO A 315 18.54 -2.40 26.75
CA PRO A 315 19.64 -2.62 27.67
C PRO A 315 19.58 -1.70 28.89
N GLN A 316 18.90 -0.56 28.82
CA GLN A 316 18.75 0.40 29.92
C GLN A 316 17.49 0.15 30.75
N ASN A 317 16.50 -0.54 30.19
CA ASN A 317 15.28 -0.94 30.87
C ASN A 317 14.85 -2.36 30.46
N ASN A 318 15.33 -3.39 31.14
CA ASN A 318 15.09 -4.78 30.70
C ASN A 318 13.60 -5.23 30.82
N GLU A 319 12.69 -4.38 31.31
CA GLU A 319 11.23 -4.55 31.24
C GLU A 319 10.62 -4.13 29.90
N HIS A 320 11.36 -3.37 29.10
CA HIS A 320 10.96 -2.87 27.80
C HIS A 320 11.43 -3.82 26.69
N LEU A 321 10.45 -4.45 26.02
CA LEU A 321 10.72 -5.39 24.92
C LEU A 321 9.91 -5.01 23.69
N LEU A 322 10.54 -5.14 22.52
CA LEU A 322 9.86 -5.15 21.22
C LEU A 322 9.84 -6.59 20.69
N ILE A 323 8.67 -7.03 20.26
CA ILE A 323 8.45 -8.36 19.68
C ILE A 323 7.91 -8.19 18.26
N GLY A 324 8.53 -8.88 17.32
CA GLY A 324 8.11 -8.98 15.93
C GLY A 324 7.70 -10.42 15.62
N GLY A 325 6.53 -10.60 15.03
CA GLY A 325 6.04 -11.91 14.62
C GLY A 325 5.03 -11.80 13.48
N ASP A 326 4.22 -12.83 13.28
CA ASP A 326 3.30 -12.91 12.13
C ASP A 326 2.11 -11.96 12.19
N GLY A 327 1.80 -11.46 13.39
CA GLY A 327 0.77 -10.43 13.60
C GLY A 327 1.27 -8.99 13.54
N GLY A 328 2.59 -8.75 13.42
CA GLY A 328 3.20 -7.41 13.41
C GLY A 328 4.12 -7.12 14.60
N VAL A 329 4.15 -5.86 15.02
CA VAL A 329 4.98 -5.36 16.12
C VAL A 329 4.17 -5.18 17.40
N TYR A 330 4.68 -5.76 18.48
CA TYR A 330 4.16 -5.64 19.83
C TYR A 330 5.24 -5.07 20.77
N GLU A 331 4.83 -4.25 21.72
CA GLU A 331 5.73 -3.61 22.70
C GLU A 331 5.19 -3.82 24.11
N THR A 332 6.08 -4.08 25.07
CA THR A 332 5.72 -4.31 26.48
C THR A 332 6.68 -3.56 27.39
N PHE A 333 6.21 -3.19 28.58
CA PHE A 333 6.95 -2.52 29.65
C PHE A 333 6.80 -3.26 30.99
N ASP A 334 6.40 -4.54 30.96
CA ASP A 334 6.07 -5.31 32.15
C ASP A 334 6.44 -6.80 32.03
N HIS A 335 7.54 -7.09 31.31
CA HIS A 335 8.03 -8.45 31.02
C HIS A 335 7.05 -9.29 30.20
N GLY A 336 6.34 -8.68 29.25
CA GLY A 336 5.44 -9.38 28.33
C GLY A 336 4.11 -9.78 28.95
N LYS A 337 3.66 -9.16 30.04
CA LYS A 337 2.32 -9.41 30.62
C LYS A 337 1.24 -8.70 29.81
N ASN A 338 1.51 -7.48 29.38
CA ASN A 338 0.62 -6.67 28.55
C ASN A 338 1.38 -6.08 27.35
N PHE A 339 0.66 -5.90 26.25
CA PHE A 339 1.24 -5.47 24.97
C PHE A 339 0.50 -4.29 24.37
N ILE A 340 1.28 -3.37 23.80
CA ILE A 340 0.85 -2.35 22.86
C ILE A 340 1.05 -2.92 21.45
N TYR A 341 -0.03 -3.00 20.66
CA TYR A 341 0.03 -3.39 19.25
C TYR A 341 0.19 -2.16 18.35
N LYS A 342 1.16 -2.17 17.44
CA LYS A 342 1.39 -1.10 16.46
C LYS A 342 0.44 -1.25 15.26
N SER A 343 -0.74 -0.65 15.34
CA SER A 343 -1.84 -0.81 14.38
C SER A 343 -1.78 0.06 13.11
N ASN A 344 -0.62 0.65 12.82
CA ASN A 344 -0.33 1.52 11.66
C ASN A 344 0.61 0.89 10.61
N LEU A 345 0.93 -0.40 10.72
CA LEU A 345 1.84 -1.08 9.79
C LEU A 345 1.05 -1.96 8.79
N PRO A 346 0.73 -1.48 7.58
CA PRO A 346 -0.16 -2.14 6.63
C PRO A 346 0.56 -3.21 5.79
N VAL A 347 1.16 -4.20 6.45
CA VAL A 347 2.00 -5.23 5.79
C VAL A 347 1.39 -6.64 5.77
N THR A 348 0.06 -6.70 5.78
CA THR A 348 -0.68 -7.97 5.66
C THR A 348 -0.34 -8.73 4.38
N GLN A 349 -0.24 -10.06 4.50
CA GLN A 349 0.16 -10.97 3.43
C GLN A 349 -1.06 -11.74 2.88
N PHE A 350 -1.65 -11.28 1.78
CA PHE A 350 -2.80 -11.95 1.14
C PHE A 350 -2.37 -12.98 0.11
N TYR A 351 -2.99 -14.15 0.16
CA TYR A 351 -2.81 -15.21 -0.84
C TYR A 351 -3.72 -15.05 -2.05
N ARG A 352 -4.98 -14.69 -1.80
CA ARG A 352 -6.07 -14.66 -2.78
C ARG A 352 -6.92 -13.40 -2.62
N VAL A 353 -7.62 -13.01 -3.67
CA VAL A 353 -8.60 -11.92 -3.63
C VAL A 353 -9.89 -12.29 -4.36
N ASN A 354 -11.02 -11.84 -3.81
CA ASN A 354 -12.30 -11.84 -4.48
C ASN A 354 -13.09 -10.58 -4.12
N VAL A 355 -14.12 -10.27 -4.89
CA VAL A 355 -14.98 -9.09 -4.70
C VAL A 355 -16.46 -9.48 -4.76
N ASP A 356 -17.31 -8.71 -4.08
CA ASP A 356 -18.75 -8.83 -4.22
C ASP A 356 -19.33 -7.73 -5.13
N ASN A 357 -20.67 -7.69 -5.22
CA ASN A 357 -21.41 -6.69 -6.00
C ASN A 357 -22.18 -5.72 -5.10
N ASP A 358 -21.78 -5.55 -3.84
CA ASP A 358 -22.45 -4.62 -2.92
C ASP A 358 -22.44 -3.18 -3.49
N TYR A 359 -23.47 -2.41 -3.15
CA TYR A 359 -23.69 -1.04 -3.59
C TYR A 359 -23.95 -0.13 -2.38
N PRO A 360 -23.43 1.11 -2.32
CA PRO A 360 -22.69 1.82 -3.37
C PRO A 360 -21.25 1.37 -3.59
N PHE A 361 -20.65 0.71 -2.60
CA PHE A 361 -19.25 0.31 -2.63
C PHE A 361 -19.18 -1.19 -2.40
N TYR A 362 -18.52 -1.90 -3.30
CA TYR A 362 -18.30 -3.34 -3.15
C TYR A 362 -17.30 -3.62 -2.03
N ASN A 363 -17.30 -4.85 -1.51
CA ASN A 363 -16.30 -5.31 -0.56
C ASN A 363 -15.24 -6.17 -1.26
N VAL A 364 -14.02 -6.11 -0.71
CA VAL A 364 -12.86 -6.91 -1.08
C VAL A 364 -12.63 -7.96 0.00
N TYR A 365 -12.44 -9.21 -0.41
CA TYR A 365 -12.22 -10.35 0.47
C TYR A 365 -10.90 -11.02 0.12
N GLY A 366 -10.19 -11.51 1.12
CA GLY A 366 -9.05 -12.39 0.89
C GLY A 366 -8.59 -13.11 2.15
N GLY A 367 -7.90 -14.21 1.92
CA GLY A 367 -7.25 -14.99 2.94
C GLY A 367 -5.80 -14.60 3.14
N THR A 368 -5.32 -14.65 4.39
CA THR A 368 -3.97 -14.20 4.76
C THR A 368 -3.12 -15.28 5.40
N GLN A 369 -1.80 -15.11 5.33
CA GLN A 369 -0.84 -15.92 6.10
C GLN A 369 -1.06 -15.68 7.60
N ASP A 370 -1.37 -16.76 8.35
CA ASP A 370 -1.60 -16.84 9.81
C ASP A 370 -2.68 -15.92 10.41
N ASN A 371 -3.24 -14.99 9.62
CA ASN A 371 -4.01 -13.85 10.12
C ASN A 371 -5.49 -13.85 9.74
N ASN A 372 -6.08 -15.04 9.52
CA ASN A 372 -7.49 -15.26 9.17
C ASN A 372 -7.85 -14.91 7.71
N SER A 373 -9.10 -15.22 7.34
CA SER A 373 -9.81 -14.72 6.17
C SER A 373 -10.76 -13.60 6.59
N PHE A 374 -10.79 -12.51 5.80
CA PHE A 374 -11.64 -11.37 6.10
C PHE A 374 -12.06 -10.60 4.85
N GLY A 375 -13.07 -9.74 4.99
CA GLY A 375 -13.54 -8.84 3.95
C GLY A 375 -13.97 -7.48 4.49
N GLY A 376 -13.92 -6.46 3.64
CA GLY A 376 -14.25 -5.08 4.00
C GLY A 376 -14.39 -4.19 2.76
N PRO A 377 -14.87 -2.95 2.92
CA PRO A 377 -15.28 -2.13 1.79
C PRO A 377 -14.09 -1.60 0.99
N SER A 378 -14.25 -1.51 -0.33
CA SER A 378 -13.32 -0.85 -1.26
C SER A 378 -13.10 0.62 -0.92
N GLN A 379 -14.15 1.30 -0.46
CA GLN A 379 -14.13 2.68 0.00
C GLN A 379 -15.24 2.94 1.02
N SER A 380 -15.11 4.00 1.82
CA SER A 380 -16.02 4.34 2.91
C SER A 380 -16.79 5.63 2.65
N LEU A 381 -18.00 5.74 3.21
CA LEU A 381 -18.74 7.01 3.24
C LEU A 381 -18.08 8.06 4.15
N PHE A 382 -17.13 7.67 5.00
CA PHE A 382 -16.36 8.59 5.83
C PHE A 382 -15.26 9.25 5.01
N LYS A 383 -15.17 10.58 5.05
CA LYS A 383 -14.12 11.36 4.37
C LYS A 383 -12.69 10.93 4.75
N ASP A 384 -12.54 10.33 5.93
CA ASP A 384 -11.24 9.97 6.50
C ASP A 384 -10.68 8.71 5.81
N GLY A 385 -11.55 7.89 5.22
CA GLY A 385 -11.21 6.62 4.57
C GLY A 385 -11.71 5.39 5.35
N THR A 386 -11.31 4.21 4.84
CA THR A 386 -11.65 2.91 5.42
C THR A 386 -10.74 2.58 6.61
N MET A 387 -11.35 2.26 7.74
CA MET A 387 -10.66 1.85 8.98
C MET A 387 -10.79 0.35 9.22
N ARG A 388 -10.01 -0.17 10.18
CA ARG A 388 -10.01 -1.59 10.54
C ARG A 388 -11.36 -2.10 11.07
N ASP A 389 -12.16 -1.25 11.71
CA ASP A 389 -13.45 -1.62 12.27
C ASP A 389 -14.52 -1.93 11.21
N GLU A 390 -14.29 -1.53 9.96
CA GLU A 390 -15.14 -1.86 8.81
C GLU A 390 -14.79 -3.23 8.18
N TRP A 391 -13.77 -3.94 8.68
CA TRP A 391 -13.36 -5.26 8.20
C TRP A 391 -13.85 -6.37 9.12
N VAL A 392 -14.38 -7.46 8.54
CA VAL A 392 -14.99 -8.58 9.25
C VAL A 392 -14.24 -9.87 8.96
N ILE A 393 -13.93 -10.64 10.03
CA ILE A 393 -13.36 -11.99 9.92
C ILE A 393 -14.45 -12.97 9.49
N THR A 394 -14.27 -13.60 8.33
CA THR A 394 -15.15 -14.64 7.79
C THR A 394 -14.77 -16.02 8.35
N LEU A 395 -13.47 -16.33 8.42
CA LEU A 395 -12.95 -17.62 8.88
C LEU A 395 -11.57 -17.46 9.53
N GLY A 396 -11.23 -18.28 10.52
CA GLY A 396 -9.91 -18.24 11.18
C GLY A 396 -8.85 -19.11 10.51
N GLY A 397 -7.64 -19.15 11.07
CA GLY A 397 -6.50 -19.92 10.54
C GLY A 397 -5.71 -19.16 9.46
N ASP A 398 -4.95 -19.88 8.64
CA ASP A 398 -4.41 -19.28 7.41
C ASP A 398 -5.56 -19.22 6.42
N GLY A 399 -5.92 -18.01 6.02
CA GLY A 399 -6.96 -17.83 5.03
C GLY A 399 -6.43 -18.03 3.61
N PHE A 400 -7.23 -18.63 2.72
CA PHE A 400 -6.92 -18.65 1.28
C PHE A 400 -8.11 -18.20 0.42
N TRP A 401 -8.73 -19.13 -0.32
CA TRP A 401 -9.78 -18.83 -1.29
C TRP A 401 -11.03 -18.32 -0.58
N GLN A 402 -11.62 -17.27 -1.15
CA GLN A 402 -12.93 -16.79 -0.76
C GLN A 402 -13.79 -16.58 -2.01
N ALA A 403 -15.08 -16.84 -1.91
CA ALA A 403 -16.04 -16.52 -2.96
C ALA A 403 -17.35 -16.06 -2.34
N ILE A 404 -18.00 -15.10 -2.98
CA ILE A 404 -19.23 -14.48 -2.47
C ILE A 404 -20.35 -14.82 -3.45
N ASP A 405 -21.49 -15.28 -2.95
CA ASP A 405 -22.64 -15.58 -3.82
C ASP A 405 -23.05 -14.30 -4.55
N PRO A 406 -22.99 -14.27 -5.90
CA PRO A 406 -23.22 -13.05 -6.67
C PRO A 406 -24.65 -12.52 -6.58
N MET A 407 -25.61 -13.33 -6.09
CA MET A 407 -27.02 -12.96 -5.93
C MET A 407 -27.41 -12.73 -4.46
N ASP A 408 -26.62 -13.21 -3.50
CA ASP A 408 -26.83 -12.93 -2.07
C ASP A 408 -25.47 -12.68 -1.39
N PRO A 409 -25.04 -11.41 -1.28
CA PRO A 409 -23.74 -11.06 -0.74
C PRO A 409 -23.58 -11.37 0.76
N ASN A 410 -24.63 -11.88 1.42
CA ASN A 410 -24.52 -12.39 2.80
C ASN A 410 -23.91 -13.79 2.86
N ILE A 411 -23.90 -14.54 1.77
CA ILE A 411 -23.34 -15.89 1.70
C ILE A 411 -21.91 -15.78 1.18
N VAL A 412 -20.95 -16.04 2.08
CA VAL A 412 -19.52 -16.07 1.75
C VAL A 412 -19.00 -17.48 1.95
N TYR A 413 -18.26 -17.99 1.00
CA TYR A 413 -17.51 -19.23 1.12
C TYR A 413 -16.06 -18.87 1.44
N SER A 414 -15.51 -19.48 2.48
CA SER A 414 -14.15 -19.22 2.93
C SER A 414 -13.45 -20.54 3.22
N GLU A 415 -12.20 -20.67 2.79
CA GLU A 415 -11.37 -21.84 3.05
C GLU A 415 -10.13 -21.44 3.88
N TYR A 416 -9.72 -22.37 4.75
CA TYR A 416 -8.41 -22.41 5.38
C TYR A 416 -7.74 -23.75 5.11
N GLN A 417 -6.47 -23.87 5.50
CA GLN A 417 -5.55 -24.97 5.20
C GLN A 417 -6.20 -26.32 4.86
N TYR A 418 -5.74 -26.94 3.77
CA TYR A 418 -6.11 -28.32 3.40
C TYR A 418 -7.56 -28.48 2.97
N GLY A 419 -8.15 -27.48 2.32
CA GLY A 419 -9.50 -27.57 1.77
C GLY A 419 -10.57 -27.52 2.84
N ASN A 420 -10.31 -26.94 4.01
CA ASN A 420 -11.33 -26.80 5.04
C ASN A 420 -12.28 -25.65 4.70
N LEU A 421 -13.25 -25.96 3.83
CA LEU A 421 -14.23 -25.02 3.28
C LEU A 421 -15.44 -24.83 4.21
N TYR A 422 -15.81 -23.58 4.44
CA TYR A 422 -16.98 -23.17 5.20
C TYR A 422 -17.89 -22.25 4.38
N ARG A 423 -19.19 -22.35 4.61
CA ARG A 423 -20.18 -21.34 4.24
C ARG A 423 -20.44 -20.44 5.44
N TYR A 424 -20.12 -19.16 5.32
CA TYR A 424 -20.31 -18.11 6.29
C TYR A 424 -21.52 -17.25 5.93
N ASP A 425 -22.42 -17.03 6.88
CA ASP A 425 -23.53 -16.08 6.75
C ASP A 425 -23.17 -14.76 7.45
N LYS A 426 -22.99 -13.68 6.69
CA LYS A 426 -22.67 -12.34 7.21
C LYS A 426 -23.75 -11.78 8.13
N LYS A 427 -25.03 -12.18 7.98
CA LYS A 427 -26.12 -11.65 8.82
C LYS A 427 -26.07 -12.19 10.24
N SER A 428 -25.91 -13.50 10.37
CA SER A 428 -25.92 -14.21 11.66
C SER A 428 -24.53 -14.41 12.25
N GLY A 429 -23.49 -14.41 11.41
CA GLY A 429 -22.13 -14.81 11.76
C GLY A 429 -21.92 -16.32 11.81
N GLU A 430 -22.92 -17.13 11.44
CA GLU A 430 -22.83 -18.60 11.45
C GLU A 430 -21.84 -19.13 10.42
N LYS A 431 -21.16 -20.22 10.77
CA LYS A 431 -20.16 -20.91 9.93
C LYS A 431 -20.54 -22.38 9.82
N LEU A 432 -20.85 -22.83 8.60
CA LEU A 432 -21.15 -24.22 8.31
C LEU A 432 -20.00 -24.88 7.57
N PHE A 433 -19.45 -25.97 8.13
CA PHE A 433 -18.40 -26.75 7.47
C PHE A 433 -19.00 -27.58 6.33
N ILE A 434 -18.46 -27.44 5.11
CA ILE A 434 -19.04 -28.05 3.90
C ILE A 434 -17.98 -28.76 3.04
N LYS A 435 -16.85 -29.18 3.62
CA LYS A 435 -15.81 -29.91 2.89
C LYS A 435 -16.31 -31.29 2.41
N PRO A 436 -16.04 -31.71 1.16
CA PRO A 436 -16.30 -33.07 0.70
C PRO A 436 -15.59 -34.14 1.54
N MET A 437 -16.33 -35.21 1.88
CA MET A 437 -15.80 -36.35 2.67
C MET A 437 -15.80 -37.65 1.87
N PRO A 438 -14.80 -38.53 2.09
CA PRO A 438 -14.77 -39.84 1.45
C PRO A 438 -15.92 -40.73 1.95
N LYS A 439 -16.38 -41.64 1.08
CA LYS A 439 -17.39 -42.65 1.46
C LYS A 439 -16.76 -43.75 2.32
N ALA A 440 -17.61 -44.54 2.97
CA ALA A 440 -17.16 -45.71 3.74
C ALA A 440 -16.28 -46.64 2.87
N GLY A 441 -15.07 -46.93 3.33
CA GLY A 441 -14.09 -47.77 2.63
C GLY A 441 -13.21 -47.04 1.60
N GLU A 442 -13.41 -45.74 1.37
CA GLU A 442 -12.50 -44.94 0.52
C GLU A 442 -11.38 -44.30 1.35
N ASN A 443 -10.21 -44.10 0.72
CA ASN A 443 -9.12 -43.33 1.31
C ASN A 443 -9.46 -41.83 1.36
N THR A 444 -8.83 -41.09 2.26
CA THR A 444 -8.87 -39.63 2.28
C THR A 444 -8.26 -39.03 1.01
N TYR A 445 -8.82 -37.92 0.55
CA TYR A 445 -8.31 -37.14 -0.60
C TYR A 445 -7.06 -36.33 -0.23
N LYS A 446 -6.23 -35.99 -1.22
CA LYS A 446 -5.04 -35.14 -1.06
C LYS A 446 -5.42 -33.68 -1.33
N TRP A 447 -5.43 -32.87 -0.28
CA TRP A 447 -5.81 -31.46 -0.35
C TRP A 447 -4.57 -30.56 -0.31
N ASN A 448 -4.53 -29.54 -1.17
CA ASN A 448 -3.45 -28.56 -1.12
C ASN A 448 -3.60 -27.67 0.13
N TRP A 449 -2.50 -27.07 0.60
CA TRP A 449 -2.54 -26.07 1.67
C TRP A 449 -3.43 -24.88 1.30
N ASP A 450 -3.32 -24.39 0.07
CA ASP A 450 -4.16 -23.36 -0.56
C ASP A 450 -5.08 -24.07 -1.57
N THR A 451 -6.23 -24.59 -1.12
CA THR A 451 -7.09 -25.43 -1.97
C THR A 451 -8.06 -24.60 -2.81
N PRO A 452 -8.08 -24.74 -4.14
CA PRO A 452 -9.01 -24.03 -5.00
C PRO A 452 -10.47 -24.50 -4.86
N PHE A 453 -11.36 -23.54 -4.84
CA PHE A 453 -12.79 -23.74 -5.08
C PHE A 453 -13.35 -22.51 -5.81
N ILE A 454 -14.45 -22.70 -6.54
CA ILE A 454 -15.15 -21.63 -7.25
C ILE A 454 -16.67 -21.80 -7.14
N ILE A 455 -17.37 -20.67 -7.24
CA ILE A 455 -18.80 -20.66 -7.56
C ILE A 455 -18.93 -20.72 -9.08
N SER A 456 -19.86 -21.53 -9.59
CA SER A 456 -20.12 -21.60 -11.02
C SER A 456 -20.63 -20.26 -11.56
N LEU A 457 -20.08 -19.83 -12.69
CA LEU A 457 -20.52 -18.61 -13.38
C LEU A 457 -21.89 -18.77 -14.04
N HIS A 458 -22.35 -20.01 -14.21
CA HIS A 458 -23.64 -20.35 -14.85
C HIS A 458 -24.74 -20.67 -13.84
N ASN A 459 -24.37 -20.95 -12.58
CA ASN A 459 -25.32 -21.22 -11.51
C ASN A 459 -24.72 -20.86 -10.14
N HIS A 460 -25.21 -19.78 -9.54
CA HIS A 460 -24.71 -19.28 -8.25
C HIS A 460 -24.83 -20.24 -7.06
N LYS A 461 -25.64 -21.31 -7.16
CA LYS A 461 -25.74 -22.35 -6.13
C LYS A 461 -24.72 -23.47 -6.31
N ARG A 462 -24.07 -23.56 -7.47
CA ARG A 462 -23.14 -24.63 -7.79
C ARG A 462 -21.73 -24.26 -7.35
N LEU A 463 -21.09 -25.18 -6.64
CA LEU A 463 -19.70 -25.08 -6.22
C LEU A 463 -18.87 -26.16 -6.91
N TYR A 464 -17.65 -25.80 -7.27
CA TYR A 464 -16.60 -26.75 -7.65
C TYR A 464 -15.44 -26.62 -6.68
N MET A 465 -14.84 -27.75 -6.32
CA MET A 465 -13.68 -27.80 -5.43
C MET A 465 -12.74 -28.91 -5.90
N VAL A 466 -11.43 -28.76 -5.65
CA VAL A 466 -10.44 -29.70 -6.15
C VAL A 466 -9.47 -30.22 -5.08
N ALA A 467 -9.20 -31.51 -5.10
CA ALA A 467 -8.16 -32.22 -4.36
C ALA A 467 -7.25 -32.95 -5.37
N ASP A 468 -6.91 -34.21 -5.14
CA ASP A 468 -6.51 -35.16 -6.19
C ASP A 468 -7.69 -35.59 -7.10
N LYS A 469 -8.91 -35.16 -6.76
CA LYS A 469 -10.15 -35.35 -7.51
C LYS A 469 -10.96 -34.05 -7.55
N VAL A 470 -11.91 -33.96 -8.48
CA VAL A 470 -12.78 -32.80 -8.66
C VAL A 470 -14.17 -33.11 -8.09
N PHE A 471 -14.69 -32.18 -7.30
CA PHE A 471 -16.00 -32.27 -6.64
C PHE A 471 -16.94 -31.19 -7.19
N ARG A 472 -18.22 -31.52 -7.27
CA ARG A 472 -19.30 -30.59 -7.61
C ARG A 472 -20.42 -30.69 -6.58
N SER A 473 -20.90 -29.55 -6.08
CA SER A 473 -22.18 -29.42 -5.40
C SER A 473 -23.09 -28.56 -6.26
N ASP A 474 -24.37 -28.91 -6.35
CA ASP A 474 -25.39 -28.15 -7.10
C ASP A 474 -26.30 -27.33 -6.14
N ASP A 475 -25.98 -27.32 -4.84
CA ASP A 475 -26.84 -26.86 -3.75
C ASP A 475 -26.05 -26.22 -2.60
N ARG A 476 -25.05 -25.39 -2.91
CA ARG A 476 -24.29 -24.58 -1.94
C ARG A 476 -23.51 -25.38 -0.89
N GLY A 477 -23.04 -26.57 -1.27
CA GLY A 477 -22.20 -27.42 -0.44
C GLY A 477 -22.94 -28.43 0.42
N GLU A 478 -24.27 -28.54 0.30
CA GLU A 478 -25.06 -29.53 1.06
C GLU A 478 -24.77 -30.96 0.59
N HIS A 479 -24.68 -31.17 -0.72
CA HIS A 479 -24.34 -32.47 -1.30
C HIS A 479 -23.20 -32.36 -2.31
N TRP A 480 -22.19 -33.22 -2.18
CA TRP A 480 -21.05 -33.29 -3.10
C TRP A 480 -21.06 -34.55 -3.96
N LYS A 481 -20.75 -34.37 -5.25
CA LYS A 481 -20.52 -35.44 -6.23
C LYS A 481 -19.07 -35.40 -6.68
N VAL A 482 -18.40 -36.54 -6.66
CA VAL A 482 -17.09 -36.71 -7.30
C VAL A 482 -17.30 -36.81 -8.81
N ILE A 483 -16.66 -35.95 -9.59
CA ILE A 483 -16.85 -35.86 -11.04
C ILE A 483 -15.59 -36.20 -11.85
N SER A 484 -14.53 -36.68 -11.20
CA SER A 484 -13.28 -37.13 -11.85
C SER A 484 -12.68 -38.37 -11.16
N GLY A 485 -11.80 -39.07 -11.88
CA GLY A 485 -10.78 -39.92 -11.27
C GLY A 485 -9.62 -39.09 -10.70
N ASP A 486 -8.47 -39.73 -10.45
CA ASP A 486 -7.23 -39.04 -10.07
C ASP A 486 -6.74 -38.15 -11.23
N ILE A 487 -6.73 -36.84 -10.97
CA ILE A 487 -6.36 -35.83 -11.96
C ILE A 487 -4.83 -35.62 -12.08
N THR A 488 -4.03 -36.24 -11.22
CA THR A 488 -2.60 -35.96 -11.05
C THR A 488 -1.73 -36.95 -11.83
N GLN A 489 -0.41 -36.77 -11.83
CA GLN A 489 0.54 -37.78 -12.32
C GLN A 489 0.74 -38.94 -11.33
N ASN A 490 0.28 -38.77 -10.08
CA ASN A 490 0.41 -39.73 -8.98
C ASN A 490 1.87 -40.15 -8.71
N ILE A 491 2.79 -39.18 -8.74
CA ILE A 491 4.21 -39.39 -8.48
C ILE A 491 4.46 -39.40 -6.96
N PRO A 492 5.09 -40.45 -6.39
CA PRO A 492 5.45 -40.44 -4.97
C PRO A 492 6.54 -39.41 -4.64
N ARG A 493 6.31 -38.56 -3.64
CA ARG A 493 7.27 -37.49 -3.26
C ARG A 493 8.66 -37.99 -2.89
N ASP A 494 8.76 -39.16 -2.28
CA ASP A 494 10.03 -39.73 -1.78
C ASP A 494 10.89 -40.37 -2.89
N GLN A 495 10.40 -40.40 -4.14
CA GLN A 495 11.15 -40.87 -5.31
C GLN A 495 11.97 -39.75 -6.00
N TRP A 496 11.98 -38.54 -5.45
CA TRP A 496 12.77 -37.43 -5.95
C TRP A 496 14.12 -37.36 -5.23
N PRO A 497 15.26 -37.41 -5.94
CA PRO A 497 16.55 -37.16 -5.34
C PRO A 497 16.67 -35.67 -4.98
N VAL A 498 17.18 -35.40 -3.79
CA VAL A 498 17.35 -34.05 -3.25
C VAL A 498 18.81 -33.89 -2.88
N MET A 499 19.49 -32.88 -3.44
CA MET A 499 20.94 -32.72 -3.32
C MET A 499 21.71 -33.96 -3.81
N GLY A 500 21.31 -34.50 -4.97
CA GLY A 500 21.98 -35.63 -5.63
C GLY A 500 21.79 -37.00 -4.97
N ARG A 501 20.95 -37.11 -3.92
CA ARG A 501 20.72 -38.38 -3.21
C ARG A 501 19.30 -38.56 -2.68
N TYR A 502 18.98 -39.77 -2.26
CA TYR A 502 17.77 -40.09 -1.50
C TYR A 502 18.03 -39.99 0.00
N TRP A 503 17.07 -39.44 0.74
CA TRP A 503 17.18 -39.24 2.18
C TRP A 503 16.27 -40.20 2.95
N GLY A 504 16.81 -40.80 4.02
CA GLY A 504 16.07 -41.67 4.93
C GLY A 504 15.01 -40.92 5.73
N VAL A 505 14.11 -41.67 6.39
CA VAL A 505 13.03 -41.09 7.21
C VAL A 505 13.55 -40.32 8.43
N ASP A 506 14.72 -40.70 8.94
CA ASP A 506 15.36 -40.07 10.11
C ASP A 506 16.20 -38.84 9.77
N ALA A 507 16.20 -38.41 8.49
CA ALA A 507 16.86 -37.18 8.09
C ALA A 507 16.22 -35.97 8.79
N VAL A 508 17.04 -34.96 9.07
CA VAL A 508 16.64 -33.80 9.88
C VAL A 508 15.40 -33.14 9.30
N GLU A 509 14.31 -33.18 10.06
CA GLU A 509 13.02 -32.58 9.74
C GLU A 509 12.48 -32.92 8.34
N LYS A 510 12.75 -34.13 7.85
CA LYS A 510 12.31 -34.55 6.51
C LYS A 510 10.80 -34.42 6.37
N ASN A 511 10.37 -33.68 5.34
CA ASN A 511 8.97 -33.45 4.98
C ASN A 511 8.10 -32.77 6.06
N VAL A 512 8.68 -32.31 7.18
CA VAL A 512 7.94 -31.53 8.18
C VAL A 512 7.47 -30.22 7.55
N SER A 513 6.24 -29.82 7.86
CA SER A 513 5.59 -28.61 7.33
C SER A 513 5.64 -28.52 5.80
N THR A 514 5.44 -29.64 5.11
CA THR A 514 5.42 -29.76 3.63
C THR A 514 4.19 -30.54 3.16
N SER A 515 3.63 -30.17 2.01
CA SER A 515 2.45 -30.83 1.45
C SER A 515 2.79 -32.19 0.83
N LEU A 516 1.76 -32.99 0.51
CA LEU A 516 1.90 -34.16 -0.36
C LEU A 516 2.21 -33.71 -1.81
N TYR A 517 2.31 -34.65 -2.75
CA TYR A 517 2.51 -34.36 -4.17
C TYR A 517 1.38 -34.93 -5.02
N GLY A 518 1.00 -34.21 -6.07
CA GLY A 518 -0.16 -34.51 -6.90
C GLY A 518 -1.44 -34.06 -6.22
N MET A 519 -1.76 -32.78 -6.32
CA MET A 519 -2.97 -32.12 -5.84
C MET A 519 -3.36 -31.01 -6.82
N GLY A 520 -4.66 -30.74 -6.96
CA GLY A 520 -5.15 -29.57 -7.68
C GLY A 520 -4.80 -28.27 -6.94
N VAL A 521 -4.34 -27.28 -7.71
CA VAL A 521 -3.84 -25.98 -7.20
C VAL A 521 -4.36 -24.77 -7.97
N SER A 522 -5.02 -25.00 -9.10
CA SER A 522 -5.82 -24.01 -9.81
C SER A 522 -7.06 -24.67 -10.40
N LEU A 523 -8.17 -23.93 -10.43
CA LEU A 523 -9.48 -24.42 -10.88
C LEU A 523 -10.23 -23.26 -11.55
N ALA A 524 -10.77 -23.52 -12.74
CA ALA A 524 -11.60 -22.55 -13.43
C ALA A 524 -12.73 -23.21 -14.22
N GLU A 525 -13.87 -22.51 -14.30
CA GLU A 525 -14.96 -22.81 -15.23
C GLU A 525 -14.98 -21.76 -16.33
N SER A 526 -15.24 -22.18 -17.57
CA SER A 526 -15.36 -21.26 -18.69
C SER A 526 -16.58 -20.34 -18.53
N PRO A 527 -16.42 -19.01 -18.59
CA PRO A 527 -17.54 -18.06 -18.56
C PRO A 527 -18.45 -18.17 -19.78
N VAL A 528 -17.95 -18.69 -20.92
CA VAL A 528 -18.71 -18.78 -22.18
C VAL A 528 -19.33 -20.15 -22.42
N LYS A 529 -18.94 -21.18 -21.66
CA LYS A 529 -19.43 -22.56 -21.84
C LYS A 529 -19.59 -23.29 -20.51
N GLU A 530 -20.83 -23.47 -20.07
CA GLU A 530 -21.15 -24.25 -18.88
C GLU A 530 -20.56 -25.68 -18.95
N GLY A 531 -19.95 -26.13 -17.85
CA GLY A 531 -19.38 -27.47 -17.74
C GLY A 531 -18.05 -27.66 -18.49
N LEU A 532 -17.48 -26.60 -19.09
CA LEU A 532 -16.09 -26.59 -19.55
C LEU A 532 -15.18 -26.20 -18.38
N LEU A 533 -14.54 -27.20 -17.77
CA LEU A 533 -13.70 -27.03 -16.57
C LEU A 533 -12.23 -27.26 -16.89
N TYR A 534 -11.38 -26.51 -16.20
CA TYR A 534 -9.94 -26.66 -16.23
C TYR A 534 -9.38 -26.78 -14.82
N VAL A 535 -8.40 -27.66 -14.64
CA VAL A 535 -7.70 -27.86 -13.37
C VAL A 535 -6.21 -27.97 -13.61
N GLY A 536 -5.42 -27.25 -12.82
CA GLY A 536 -3.96 -27.35 -12.79
C GLY A 536 -3.49 -28.05 -11.52
N THR A 537 -2.40 -28.82 -11.60
CA THR A 537 -1.86 -29.58 -10.47
C THR A 537 -0.44 -29.13 -10.09
N ASP A 538 -0.06 -29.37 -8.83
CA ASP A 538 1.29 -29.10 -8.30
C ASP A 538 2.38 -29.98 -8.93
N ASP A 539 2.00 -31.11 -9.54
CA ASP A 539 2.85 -32.02 -10.29
C ASP A 539 2.83 -31.78 -11.81
N GLY A 540 2.29 -30.63 -12.25
CA GLY A 540 2.46 -30.09 -13.60
C GLY A 540 1.53 -30.67 -14.66
N THR A 541 0.29 -30.97 -14.29
CA THR A 541 -0.74 -31.35 -15.28
C THR A 541 -1.79 -30.26 -15.44
N ILE A 542 -2.34 -30.15 -16.66
CA ILE A 542 -3.61 -29.46 -16.92
C ILE A 542 -4.64 -30.48 -17.34
N GLN A 543 -5.80 -30.42 -16.72
CA GLN A 543 -6.93 -31.32 -16.92
C GLN A 543 -8.11 -30.55 -17.47
N VAL A 544 -8.72 -31.05 -18.54
CA VAL A 544 -9.82 -30.38 -19.25
C VAL A 544 -11.04 -31.30 -19.27
N LYS A 545 -12.19 -30.81 -18.79
CA LYS A 545 -13.49 -31.47 -18.93
C LYS A 545 -14.37 -30.66 -19.87
N GLU A 546 -14.87 -31.29 -20.94
CA GLU A 546 -15.77 -30.65 -21.90
C GLU A 546 -17.20 -31.19 -21.71
N GLY A 547 -17.99 -30.57 -20.83
CA GLY A 547 -19.38 -30.99 -20.55
C GLY A 547 -19.47 -32.39 -19.94
N ASN A 548 -20.20 -33.30 -20.58
CA ASN A 548 -20.36 -34.68 -20.11
C ASN A 548 -19.20 -35.61 -20.52
N ASN A 549 -18.20 -35.11 -21.25
CA ASN A 549 -17.06 -35.91 -21.68
C ASN A 549 -16.13 -36.25 -20.49
N ASP A 550 -15.27 -37.25 -20.73
CA ASP A 550 -14.17 -37.61 -19.84
C ASP A 550 -13.12 -36.50 -19.74
N TRP A 551 -12.34 -36.53 -18.66
CA TRP A 551 -11.25 -35.61 -18.42
C TRP A 551 -10.06 -35.91 -19.34
N ARG A 552 -9.55 -34.89 -20.04
CA ARG A 552 -8.33 -34.96 -20.85
C ARG A 552 -7.15 -34.41 -20.03
N LYS A 553 -6.16 -35.28 -19.77
CA LYS A 553 -4.91 -34.95 -19.06
C LYS A 553 -3.82 -34.50 -20.03
N ILE A 554 -3.15 -33.40 -19.71
CA ILE A 554 -1.99 -32.86 -20.43
C ILE A 554 -0.84 -32.75 -19.43
N THR A 555 0.34 -33.27 -19.74
CA THR A 555 1.49 -33.35 -18.82
C THR A 555 2.76 -32.68 -19.34
N HIS A 556 2.75 -32.19 -20.59
CA HIS A 556 3.92 -31.59 -21.23
C HIS A 556 3.53 -30.32 -21.98
N PHE A 557 4.37 -29.29 -21.84
CA PHE A 557 4.14 -27.97 -22.42
C PHE A 557 5.44 -27.44 -22.99
N SER A 558 5.43 -27.02 -24.26
CA SER A 558 6.64 -26.57 -24.94
C SER A 558 7.29 -25.38 -24.22
N GLY A 559 8.57 -25.51 -23.88
CA GLY A 559 9.35 -24.48 -23.21
C GLY A 559 9.16 -24.38 -21.69
N VAL A 560 8.25 -25.17 -21.10
CA VAL A 560 8.07 -25.26 -19.64
C VAL A 560 8.67 -26.59 -19.17
N PRO A 561 9.52 -26.60 -18.13
CA PRO A 561 10.04 -27.84 -17.58
C PRO A 561 8.93 -28.77 -17.10
N ASP A 562 9.10 -30.08 -17.28
CA ASP A 562 8.12 -31.06 -16.79
C ASP A 562 7.91 -30.91 -15.28
N ASN A 563 6.72 -31.28 -14.80
CA ASN A 563 6.35 -31.18 -13.39
C ASN A 563 6.42 -29.78 -12.76
N THR A 564 6.30 -28.72 -13.58
CA THR A 564 6.23 -27.34 -13.06
C THR A 564 4.84 -27.06 -12.48
N TYR A 565 4.80 -26.39 -11.32
CA TYR A 565 3.56 -26.02 -10.62
C TYR A 565 2.67 -25.13 -11.51
N VAL A 566 1.41 -25.53 -11.75
CA VAL A 566 0.45 -24.75 -12.55
C VAL A 566 -0.23 -23.71 -11.66
N THR A 567 0.32 -22.50 -11.58
CA THR A 567 -0.10 -21.47 -10.62
C THR A 567 -1.51 -20.96 -10.85
N ASP A 568 -1.92 -20.80 -12.10
CA ASP A 568 -3.23 -20.25 -12.44
C ASP A 568 -3.71 -20.71 -13.82
N ILE A 569 -5.02 -20.81 -14.00
CA ILE A 569 -5.67 -21.13 -15.28
C ILE A 569 -6.86 -20.21 -15.48
N LEU A 570 -6.90 -19.55 -16.63
CA LEU A 570 -7.94 -18.59 -16.98
C LEU A 570 -8.53 -18.91 -18.36
N PRO A 571 -9.73 -19.52 -18.43
CA PRO A 571 -10.49 -19.61 -19.66
C PRO A 571 -10.89 -18.21 -20.14
N SER A 572 -10.86 -18.00 -21.45
CA SER A 572 -11.20 -16.70 -22.04
C SER A 572 -12.64 -16.31 -21.73
N LYS A 573 -12.85 -15.02 -21.42
CA LYS A 573 -14.16 -14.41 -21.22
C LYS A 573 -14.99 -14.29 -22.52
N PHE A 574 -14.39 -14.60 -23.68
CA PHE A 574 -15.00 -14.34 -25.00
C PHE A 574 -15.05 -15.56 -25.93
N ASP A 575 -14.15 -16.53 -25.78
CA ASP A 575 -14.00 -17.63 -26.74
C ASP A 575 -13.76 -18.95 -26.00
N GLU A 576 -14.65 -19.92 -26.19
CA GLU A 576 -14.58 -21.21 -25.50
C GLU A 576 -13.33 -22.03 -25.86
N ASN A 577 -12.63 -21.68 -26.95
CA ASN A 577 -11.41 -22.34 -27.39
C ASN A 577 -10.15 -21.76 -26.74
N VAL A 578 -10.21 -20.52 -26.24
CA VAL A 578 -9.05 -19.82 -25.70
C VAL A 578 -8.96 -20.03 -24.20
N VAL A 579 -7.78 -20.43 -23.74
CA VAL A 579 -7.46 -20.58 -22.32
C VAL A 579 -6.00 -20.20 -22.09
N PHE A 580 -5.75 -19.51 -20.99
CA PHE A 580 -4.42 -19.12 -20.54
C PHE A 580 -4.03 -19.94 -19.32
N ALA A 581 -2.73 -20.14 -19.13
CA ALA A 581 -2.20 -20.79 -17.95
C ALA A 581 -0.85 -20.18 -17.55
N THR A 582 -0.60 -20.07 -16.26
CA THR A 582 0.69 -19.65 -15.71
C THR A 582 1.34 -20.82 -14.98
N PHE A 583 2.68 -20.86 -15.04
CA PHE A 583 3.48 -21.89 -14.38
C PHE A 583 4.58 -21.22 -13.56
N ASN A 584 4.90 -21.80 -12.41
CA ASN A 584 5.93 -21.27 -11.54
C ASN A 584 6.91 -22.35 -11.11
N ASN A 585 8.18 -22.14 -11.46
CA ASN A 585 9.25 -23.09 -11.24
C ASN A 585 10.29 -22.65 -10.20
N HIS A 586 10.05 -21.54 -9.49
CA HIS A 586 11.05 -20.93 -8.59
C HIS A 586 11.54 -21.89 -7.49
N LYS A 587 10.68 -22.81 -7.02
CA LYS A 587 11.02 -23.82 -6.01
C LYS A 587 11.97 -24.91 -6.53
N ARG A 588 12.38 -24.83 -7.79
CA ARG A 588 13.45 -25.63 -8.42
C ARG A 588 14.57 -24.74 -8.96
N ASP A 589 14.69 -23.51 -8.44
CA ASP A 589 15.69 -22.49 -8.81
C ASP A 589 15.58 -21.98 -10.26
N ASP A 590 14.38 -22.05 -10.82
CA ASP A 590 14.07 -21.50 -12.12
C ASP A 590 13.03 -20.38 -11.95
N PHE A 591 13.52 -19.14 -12.00
CA PHE A 591 12.73 -17.95 -11.70
C PHE A 591 11.99 -17.37 -12.91
N LYS A 592 12.06 -18.04 -14.07
CA LYS A 592 11.51 -17.56 -15.33
C LYS A 592 9.99 -17.39 -15.28
N PRO A 593 9.45 -16.37 -15.96
CA PRO A 593 8.02 -16.21 -16.13
C PRO A 593 7.50 -17.15 -17.23
N TYR A 594 6.62 -18.08 -16.87
CA TYR A 594 5.94 -18.95 -17.83
C TYR A 594 4.46 -18.60 -17.92
N VAL A 595 4.08 -17.95 -19.03
CA VAL A 595 2.69 -17.66 -19.39
C VAL A 595 2.40 -18.31 -20.74
N LEU A 596 1.41 -19.19 -20.78
CA LEU A 596 1.01 -19.91 -21.98
C LEU A 596 -0.42 -19.58 -22.38
N MET A 597 -0.69 -19.67 -23.68
CA MET A 597 -2.03 -19.59 -24.24
C MET A 597 -2.28 -20.78 -25.16
N SER A 598 -3.49 -21.34 -25.07
CA SER A 598 -4.06 -22.27 -26.03
C SER A 598 -5.22 -21.59 -26.76
N THR A 599 -5.42 -21.93 -28.03
CA THR A 599 -6.59 -21.51 -28.84
C THR A 599 -7.43 -22.71 -29.31
N ASN A 600 -7.32 -23.86 -28.64
CA ASN A 600 -8.03 -25.09 -28.97
C ASN A 600 -8.35 -25.95 -27.73
N LYS A 601 -8.85 -25.32 -26.65
CA LYS A 601 -9.28 -25.97 -25.40
C LYS A 601 -8.18 -26.79 -24.71
N GLY A 602 -6.97 -26.26 -24.71
CA GLY A 602 -5.78 -26.83 -24.08
C GLY A 602 -5.08 -27.93 -24.87
N LYS A 603 -5.49 -28.23 -26.12
CA LYS A 603 -4.85 -29.30 -26.90
C LYS A 603 -3.41 -28.97 -27.32
N SER A 604 -3.10 -27.69 -27.52
CA SER A 604 -1.74 -27.21 -27.80
C SER A 604 -1.52 -25.82 -27.21
N TRP A 605 -0.31 -25.55 -26.75
CA TRP A 605 0.04 -24.31 -26.04
C TRP A 605 1.20 -23.60 -26.71
N ARG A 606 1.19 -22.26 -26.64
CA ARG A 606 2.31 -21.40 -27.04
C ARG A 606 2.62 -20.40 -25.93
N SER A 607 3.89 -20.05 -25.78
CA SER A 607 4.28 -19.00 -24.82
C SER A 607 3.79 -17.63 -25.26
N ILE A 608 3.33 -16.86 -24.29
CA ILE A 608 3.00 -15.43 -24.36
C ILE A 608 3.71 -14.67 -23.23
N SER A 609 4.85 -15.18 -22.73
CA SER A 609 5.65 -14.49 -21.71
C SER A 609 6.27 -13.19 -22.24
N GLY A 610 6.42 -13.05 -23.57
CA GLY A 610 6.87 -11.83 -24.23
C GLY A 610 8.18 -11.29 -23.65
N ASN A 611 8.15 -10.05 -23.16
CA ASN A 611 9.27 -9.33 -22.53
C ASN A 611 9.18 -9.26 -20.99
N LEU A 612 8.45 -10.17 -20.34
CA LEU A 612 8.46 -10.23 -18.87
C LEU A 612 9.88 -10.48 -18.35
N PRO A 613 10.27 -9.91 -17.19
CA PRO A 613 11.61 -10.10 -16.64
C PRO A 613 11.93 -11.57 -16.32
N GLU A 614 13.12 -12.04 -16.71
CA GLU A 614 13.57 -13.43 -16.47
C GLU A 614 13.60 -13.82 -14.98
N ASN A 615 13.87 -12.88 -14.08
CA ASN A 615 13.83 -13.10 -12.63
C ASN A 615 12.53 -12.50 -12.08
N GLY A 616 11.40 -13.11 -12.42
CA GLY A 616 10.08 -12.50 -12.23
C GLY A 616 8.95 -13.51 -12.37
N SER A 617 9.03 -14.61 -11.61
CA SER A 617 8.05 -15.70 -11.66
C SER A 617 6.61 -15.19 -11.55
N VAL A 618 5.71 -15.81 -12.31
CA VAL A 618 4.30 -15.40 -12.42
C VAL A 618 3.46 -16.18 -11.41
N HIS A 619 2.47 -15.52 -10.82
CA HIS A 619 1.54 -16.12 -9.85
C HIS A 619 0.11 -16.19 -10.37
N THR A 620 -0.34 -15.22 -11.16
CA THR A 620 -1.74 -15.11 -11.61
C THR A 620 -1.86 -14.40 -12.95
N ILE A 621 -2.95 -14.64 -13.67
CA ILE A 621 -3.33 -13.96 -14.90
C ILE A 621 -4.83 -13.60 -14.88
N GLU A 622 -5.18 -12.43 -15.42
CA GLU A 622 -6.56 -12.00 -15.62
C GLU A 622 -6.75 -11.37 -17.01
N GLN A 623 -7.95 -11.45 -17.57
CA GLN A 623 -8.33 -10.91 -18.87
C GLN A 623 -9.39 -9.84 -18.67
N ASP A 624 -9.28 -8.72 -19.38
CA ASP A 624 -10.34 -7.72 -19.38
C ASP A 624 -11.68 -8.32 -19.86
N PHE A 625 -12.80 -7.80 -19.36
CA PHE A 625 -14.13 -8.30 -19.69
C PHE A 625 -14.79 -7.59 -20.88
N ILE A 626 -14.11 -6.60 -21.48
CA ILE A 626 -14.58 -5.90 -22.68
C ILE A 626 -13.63 -6.11 -23.87
N ASN A 627 -12.32 -5.92 -23.67
CA ASN A 627 -11.29 -6.08 -24.69
C ASN A 627 -10.58 -7.44 -24.54
N PRO A 628 -10.75 -8.38 -25.48
CA PRO A 628 -10.13 -9.72 -25.40
C PRO A 628 -8.61 -9.70 -25.52
N ASP A 629 -8.01 -8.59 -25.95
CA ASP A 629 -6.56 -8.43 -26.11
C ASP A 629 -5.86 -7.86 -24.88
N LEU A 630 -6.62 -7.27 -23.96
CA LEU A 630 -6.09 -6.70 -22.71
C LEU A 630 -5.97 -7.79 -21.64
N LEU A 631 -4.73 -8.08 -21.25
CA LEU A 631 -4.39 -9.06 -20.22
C LEU A 631 -3.61 -8.39 -19.09
N PHE A 632 -3.73 -8.94 -17.88
CA PHE A 632 -2.97 -8.57 -16.70
C PHE A 632 -2.25 -9.79 -16.13
N VAL A 633 -1.03 -9.61 -15.61
CA VAL A 633 -0.29 -10.67 -14.90
C VAL A 633 0.32 -10.15 -13.61
N GLY A 634 0.19 -10.95 -12.56
CA GLY A 634 0.81 -10.73 -11.25
C GLY A 634 2.08 -11.54 -11.15
N THR A 635 3.18 -10.90 -10.77
CA THR A 635 4.52 -11.50 -10.70
C THR A 635 5.11 -11.35 -9.31
N GLU A 636 6.27 -11.97 -9.07
CA GLU A 636 7.03 -11.77 -7.83
C GLU A 636 7.37 -10.30 -7.57
N PHE A 637 7.55 -9.46 -8.61
CA PHE A 637 8.01 -8.07 -8.45
C PHE A 637 7.06 -7.03 -9.06
N GLY A 638 5.76 -7.33 -9.07
CA GLY A 638 4.70 -6.38 -9.40
C GLY A 638 3.69 -6.90 -10.42
N VAL A 639 2.90 -5.96 -10.96
CA VAL A 639 1.83 -6.23 -11.93
C VAL A 639 2.16 -5.65 -13.31
N PHE A 640 1.79 -6.38 -14.36
CA PHE A 640 1.97 -5.98 -15.75
C PHE A 640 0.66 -6.09 -16.52
N TYR A 641 0.49 -5.27 -17.56
CA TYR A 641 -0.58 -5.41 -18.53
C TYR A 641 -0.02 -5.58 -19.94
N SER A 642 -0.81 -6.18 -20.82
CA SER A 642 -0.54 -6.31 -22.26
C SER A 642 -1.78 -5.90 -23.04
N LEU A 643 -1.61 -5.14 -24.11
CA LEU A 643 -2.68 -4.72 -25.03
C LEU A 643 -2.71 -5.55 -26.31
N ASP A 644 -1.87 -6.58 -26.41
CA ASP A 644 -1.63 -7.34 -27.63
C ASP A 644 -1.58 -8.85 -27.40
N LYS A 645 -2.35 -9.34 -26.41
CA LYS A 645 -2.43 -10.75 -25.99
C LYS A 645 -1.09 -11.36 -25.57
N GLY A 646 -0.30 -10.60 -24.83
CA GLY A 646 0.96 -11.04 -24.21
C GLY A 646 2.16 -11.04 -25.14
N LYS A 647 2.11 -10.36 -26.29
CA LYS A 647 3.33 -10.17 -27.11
C LYS A 647 4.26 -9.16 -26.42
N LYS A 648 3.69 -8.11 -25.83
CA LYS A 648 4.39 -7.11 -25.03
C LYS A 648 3.65 -6.82 -23.73
N TRP A 649 4.42 -6.84 -22.65
CA TRP A 649 4.02 -6.54 -21.28
C TRP A 649 4.62 -5.22 -20.81
N ILE A 650 3.81 -4.42 -20.14
CA ILE A 650 4.15 -3.11 -19.57
C ILE A 650 3.86 -3.15 -18.07
N GLN A 651 4.87 -2.83 -17.25
CA GLN A 651 4.71 -2.82 -15.80
C GLN A 651 3.87 -1.62 -15.35
N ILE A 652 2.94 -1.85 -14.43
CA ILE A 652 2.22 -0.77 -13.74
C ILE A 652 3.08 -0.32 -12.56
N LYS A 653 3.61 0.91 -12.63
CA LYS A 653 4.49 1.50 -11.60
C LYS A 653 3.82 2.61 -10.78
N GLY A 654 2.60 3.01 -11.12
CA GLY A 654 1.87 4.05 -10.42
C GLY A 654 1.24 3.51 -9.14
N GLY A 655 1.69 3.97 -7.97
CA GLY A 655 1.04 3.71 -6.68
C GLY A 655 1.41 2.41 -5.97
N ILE A 656 1.95 1.40 -6.67
CA ILE A 656 2.35 0.11 -6.08
C ILE A 656 3.89 -0.01 -5.97
N PRO A 657 4.46 -0.43 -4.83
CA PRO A 657 5.90 -0.67 -4.69
C PRO A 657 6.32 -1.97 -5.39
N THR A 658 7.63 -2.26 -5.45
CA THR A 658 8.10 -3.61 -5.80
C THR A 658 7.56 -4.60 -4.75
N ILE A 659 6.64 -5.48 -5.15
CA ILE A 659 5.95 -6.43 -4.25
C ILE A 659 5.38 -7.62 -5.04
N ALA A 660 5.27 -8.79 -4.42
CA ALA A 660 4.57 -9.91 -5.03
C ALA A 660 3.07 -9.63 -5.11
N VAL A 661 2.51 -9.81 -6.32
CA VAL A 661 1.07 -9.83 -6.58
C VAL A 661 0.68 -11.30 -6.77
N LYS A 662 0.07 -11.88 -5.73
CA LYS A 662 -0.24 -13.32 -5.68
C LYS A 662 -1.52 -13.68 -6.43
N ASP A 663 -2.47 -12.75 -6.44
CA ASP A 663 -3.78 -12.94 -7.06
C ASP A 663 -4.39 -11.60 -7.49
N MET A 664 -5.32 -11.63 -8.43
CA MET A 664 -6.07 -10.45 -8.84
C MET A 664 -7.46 -10.79 -9.34
N VAL A 665 -8.36 -9.83 -9.22
CA VAL A 665 -9.75 -9.95 -9.72
C VAL A 665 -10.23 -8.61 -10.27
N ILE A 666 -11.08 -8.67 -11.29
CA ILE A 666 -11.74 -7.49 -11.82
C ILE A 666 -13.12 -7.32 -11.20
N GLN A 667 -13.40 -6.13 -10.67
CA GLN A 667 -14.77 -5.69 -10.38
C GLN A 667 -15.35 -5.04 -11.65
N THR A 668 -16.37 -5.68 -12.24
CA THR A 668 -16.82 -5.35 -13.60
C THR A 668 -17.75 -4.14 -13.68
N ARG A 669 -18.48 -3.80 -12.61
CA ARG A 669 -19.34 -2.61 -12.58
C ARG A 669 -18.50 -1.33 -12.59
N ASP A 670 -17.43 -1.31 -11.81
CA ASP A 670 -16.65 -0.11 -11.53
C ASP A 670 -15.37 -0.04 -12.41
N ASN A 671 -15.07 -1.11 -13.16
CA ASN A 671 -13.85 -1.29 -13.98
C ASN A 671 -12.57 -1.27 -13.14
N ASP A 672 -12.64 -1.81 -11.92
CA ASP A 672 -11.51 -1.83 -11.01
C ASP A 672 -10.72 -3.12 -11.15
N LEU A 673 -9.39 -3.03 -11.04
CA LEU A 673 -8.51 -4.18 -10.89
C LEU A 673 -8.01 -4.22 -9.44
N VAL A 674 -8.44 -5.25 -8.71
CA VAL A 674 -8.07 -5.44 -7.30
C VAL A 674 -6.92 -6.45 -7.20
N LEU A 675 -5.87 -6.09 -6.48
CA LEU A 675 -4.63 -6.85 -6.37
C LEU A 675 -4.40 -7.34 -4.94
N ALA A 676 -4.29 -8.66 -4.74
CA ALA A 676 -3.75 -9.24 -3.51
C ALA A 676 -2.23 -9.17 -3.53
N THR A 677 -1.65 -8.41 -2.59
CA THR A 677 -0.20 -8.39 -2.39
C THR A 677 0.20 -9.22 -1.18
N PHE A 678 1.37 -9.83 -1.26
CA PHE A 678 1.92 -10.61 -0.15
C PHE A 678 2.84 -9.72 0.71
N GLY A 679 2.24 -8.83 1.49
CA GLY A 679 2.96 -7.98 2.46
C GLY A 679 2.72 -6.48 2.33
N ARG A 680 1.73 -6.05 1.53
CA ARG A 680 1.25 -4.66 1.42
C ARG A 680 -0.27 -4.54 1.35
N GLY A 681 -1.01 -5.56 1.78
CA GLY A 681 -2.47 -5.58 1.76
C GLY A 681 -3.05 -5.65 0.34
N PHE A 682 -4.15 -4.94 0.11
CA PHE A 682 -4.78 -4.82 -1.21
C PHE A 682 -4.43 -3.48 -1.86
N TYR A 683 -4.30 -3.49 -3.19
CA TYR A 683 -4.34 -2.28 -4.02
C TYR A 683 -5.53 -2.37 -4.96
N ILE A 684 -6.15 -1.23 -5.23
CA ILE A 684 -7.20 -1.11 -6.23
C ILE A 684 -6.69 -0.12 -7.28
N LEU A 685 -6.61 -0.57 -8.53
CA LEU A 685 -6.45 0.33 -9.66
C LEU A 685 -7.86 0.75 -10.08
N ASP A 686 -8.28 1.91 -9.58
CA ASP A 686 -9.60 2.46 -9.82
C ASP A 686 -9.77 2.74 -11.32
N ASN A 687 -10.84 2.19 -11.89
CA ASN A 687 -11.25 2.37 -13.29
C ASN A 687 -10.10 2.30 -14.30
N TYR A 688 -9.62 1.09 -14.61
CA TYR A 688 -8.56 0.88 -15.60
C TYR A 688 -9.01 1.04 -17.06
N SER A 689 -10.27 1.40 -17.31
CA SER A 689 -10.88 1.40 -18.66
C SER A 689 -10.11 2.24 -19.69
N ALA A 690 -9.36 3.26 -19.28
CA ALA A 690 -8.48 4.05 -20.15
C ALA A 690 -7.46 3.19 -20.92
N LEU A 691 -7.07 2.03 -20.40
CA LEU A 691 -6.19 1.09 -21.11
C LEU A 691 -6.85 0.50 -22.37
N ARG A 692 -8.19 0.36 -22.39
CA ARG A 692 -8.93 -0.20 -23.53
C ARG A 692 -8.91 0.72 -24.75
N GLU A 693 -8.82 2.02 -24.52
CA GLU A 693 -8.76 3.05 -25.56
C GLU A 693 -7.32 3.33 -26.03
N TRP A 694 -6.31 2.70 -25.43
CA TRP A 694 -4.90 3.01 -25.68
C TRP A 694 -4.37 2.39 -26.99
N ASP A 695 -4.69 3.00 -28.12
CA ASP A 695 -4.28 2.57 -29.46
C ASP A 695 -3.36 3.57 -30.19
N ASP A 696 -3.00 3.28 -31.45
CA ASP A 696 -2.15 4.16 -32.25
C ASP A 696 -2.88 5.41 -32.76
N ASN A 697 -4.21 5.42 -32.81
CA ASN A 697 -5.00 6.59 -33.17
C ASN A 697 -5.00 7.60 -32.01
N LEU A 698 -5.24 7.15 -30.78
CA LEU A 698 -5.15 7.97 -29.57
C LEU A 698 -3.79 8.64 -29.44
N LYS A 699 -2.70 7.90 -29.68
CA LYS A 699 -1.32 8.45 -29.62
C LYS A 699 -1.08 9.59 -30.62
N GLN A 700 -1.84 9.65 -31.70
CA GLN A 700 -1.74 10.72 -32.70
C GLN A 700 -2.50 11.98 -32.30
N GLN A 701 -3.58 11.84 -31.53
CA GLN A 701 -4.38 12.96 -31.02
C GLN A 701 -3.53 13.86 -30.11
N LYS A 702 -3.73 15.18 -30.20
CA LYS A 702 -3.01 16.15 -29.36
C LYS A 702 -3.34 15.95 -27.88
N ALA A 703 -4.60 15.65 -27.60
CA ALA A 703 -5.11 15.39 -26.27
C ALA A 703 -6.41 14.59 -26.33
N HIS A 704 -6.78 13.94 -25.23
CA HIS A 704 -8.01 13.14 -25.11
C HIS A 704 -8.51 13.14 -23.66
N ILE A 705 -9.82 13.12 -23.45
CA ILE A 705 -10.43 12.81 -22.15
C ILE A 705 -11.13 11.47 -22.32
N PHE A 706 -10.75 10.49 -21.50
CA PHE A 706 -11.32 9.14 -21.54
C PHE A 706 -12.77 9.14 -21.03
N LYS A 707 -13.50 8.04 -21.23
CA LYS A 707 -14.85 7.91 -20.69
C LYS A 707 -14.87 8.22 -19.18
N VAL A 708 -15.79 9.09 -18.78
CA VAL A 708 -16.00 9.50 -17.40
C VAL A 708 -17.16 8.67 -16.84
N GLU A 709 -16.94 8.02 -15.71
CA GLU A 709 -18.00 7.26 -15.02
C GLU A 709 -18.93 8.21 -14.25
N ASP A 710 -20.14 7.72 -13.96
CA ASP A 710 -21.11 8.49 -13.19
C ASP A 710 -20.58 8.81 -11.79
N ALA A 711 -20.66 10.09 -11.40
CA ALA A 711 -20.19 10.55 -10.11
C ALA A 711 -21.30 10.47 -9.05
N LEU A 712 -21.05 9.76 -7.96
CA LEU A 712 -22.00 9.66 -6.85
C LEU A 712 -21.95 10.90 -5.95
N LEU A 713 -23.03 11.68 -5.95
CA LEU A 713 -23.25 12.80 -5.06
C LEU A 713 -23.82 12.29 -3.72
N TYR A 714 -23.08 12.52 -2.64
CA TYR A 714 -23.53 12.32 -1.27
C TYR A 714 -22.80 13.22 -0.29
N ILE A 715 -23.29 13.33 0.94
CA ILE A 715 -22.62 14.15 1.96
C ILE A 715 -21.63 13.25 2.72
N PRO A 716 -20.31 13.43 2.57
CA PRO A 716 -19.35 12.56 3.22
C PRO A 716 -19.47 12.66 4.74
N LYS A 717 -19.55 11.52 5.40
CA LYS A 717 -19.57 11.44 6.87
C LYS A 717 -18.21 11.88 7.40
N ARG A 718 -18.21 12.47 8.59
CA ARG A 718 -16.97 12.70 9.34
C ARG A 718 -16.90 11.69 10.46
N ARG A 719 -15.78 11.00 10.58
CA ARG A 719 -15.58 10.14 11.74
C ARG A 719 -15.25 11.11 12.89
N GLY A 720 -16.10 11.14 13.92
CA GLY A 720 -15.86 11.95 15.12
C GLY A 720 -15.03 11.16 16.12
N GLY A 721 -13.87 11.68 16.55
CA GLY A 721 -13.12 11.08 17.67
C GLY A 721 -11.70 11.59 17.85
N SER A 722 -11.12 11.17 18.98
CA SER A 722 -9.80 11.59 19.49
C SER A 722 -8.86 10.39 19.57
N TRP A 723 -8.50 9.78 18.44
CA TRP A 723 -7.75 8.51 18.40
C TRP A 723 -6.23 8.68 18.26
N GLY A 724 -5.74 9.91 18.16
CA GLY A 724 -4.31 10.19 17.90
C GLY A 724 -3.89 9.78 16.48
N SER A 725 -2.59 9.55 16.29
CA SER A 725 -1.96 9.28 14.98
C SER A 725 -1.62 7.81 14.72
N THR A 726 -1.96 6.91 15.66
CA THR A 726 -1.59 5.49 15.62
C THR A 726 -2.45 4.61 14.72
N PRO A 727 -3.76 4.84 14.52
CA PRO A 727 -4.55 3.97 13.64
C PRO A 727 -4.17 4.15 12.16
N TYR A 728 -4.00 3.04 11.43
CA TYR A 728 -3.98 3.08 9.96
C TYR A 728 -5.36 3.42 9.41
N VAL A 729 -5.40 4.30 8.39
CA VAL A 729 -6.60 4.57 7.61
C VAL A 729 -6.25 4.43 6.13
N ALA A 730 -6.94 3.53 5.44
CA ALA A 730 -6.82 3.41 3.99
C ALA A 730 -7.61 4.58 3.37
N LYS A 731 -6.96 5.34 2.49
CA LYS A 731 -7.62 6.49 1.85
C LYS A 731 -8.71 5.99 0.90
N ASN A 732 -9.82 6.72 0.86
CA ASN A 732 -10.77 6.61 -0.25
C ASN A 732 -10.14 7.16 -1.54
N PRO A 733 -10.70 6.80 -2.71
CA PRO A 733 -10.62 7.65 -3.89
C PRO A 733 -11.05 9.09 -3.55
N GLU A 734 -10.49 10.08 -4.24
CA GLU A 734 -10.89 11.48 -4.08
C GLU A 734 -12.41 11.63 -4.30
N TYR A 735 -13.12 12.35 -3.44
CA TYR A 735 -14.58 12.44 -3.58
C TYR A 735 -14.99 13.22 -4.84
N GLY A 736 -15.90 12.65 -5.64
CA GLY A 736 -16.61 13.32 -6.72
C GLY A 736 -16.39 12.72 -8.10
N ALA A 737 -16.38 13.55 -9.14
CA ALA A 737 -16.16 13.10 -10.53
C ALA A 737 -14.66 12.97 -10.81
N HIS A 738 -14.25 11.83 -11.37
CA HIS A 738 -12.86 11.55 -11.74
C HIS A 738 -12.67 11.62 -13.26
N PHE A 739 -11.64 12.33 -13.70
CA PHE A 739 -11.31 12.48 -15.11
C PHE A 739 -9.90 11.98 -15.36
N THR A 740 -9.77 10.99 -16.24
CA THR A 740 -8.49 10.59 -16.82
C THR A 740 -8.35 11.28 -18.17
N TYR A 741 -7.17 11.82 -18.45
CA TYR A 741 -6.88 12.50 -19.72
C TYR A 741 -5.48 12.16 -20.23
N TYR A 742 -5.28 12.33 -21.53
CA TYR A 742 -3.99 12.17 -22.20
C TYR A 742 -3.57 13.48 -22.87
N LEU A 743 -2.29 13.80 -22.79
CA LEU A 743 -1.67 14.92 -23.49
C LEU A 743 -0.43 14.43 -24.23
N LYS A 744 -0.40 14.58 -25.56
CA LYS A 744 0.69 14.07 -26.41
C LYS A 744 1.98 14.87 -26.29
N ASP A 745 1.84 16.19 -26.29
CA ASP A 745 2.97 17.10 -26.40
C ASP A 745 3.41 17.62 -25.03
N LYS A 746 4.70 17.89 -24.91
CA LYS A 746 5.26 18.57 -23.74
C LYS A 746 5.19 20.07 -24.03
N PHE A 747 4.46 20.82 -23.21
CA PHE A 747 4.36 22.27 -23.34
C PHE A 747 5.39 22.91 -22.41
N GLN A 748 6.38 23.59 -22.98
CA GLN A 748 7.55 24.10 -22.26
C GLN A 748 7.57 25.62 -22.27
N SER A 749 7.85 26.23 -21.12
CA SER A 749 8.22 27.65 -21.02
C SER A 749 9.59 27.90 -21.70
N ALA A 750 9.90 29.15 -22.02
CA ALA A 750 11.23 29.58 -22.44
C ALA A 750 12.30 29.14 -21.43
N GLN A 751 12.02 29.26 -20.13
CA GLN A 751 12.89 28.76 -19.07
C GLN A 751 13.12 27.24 -19.15
N ASP A 752 12.07 26.46 -19.40
CA ASP A 752 12.20 24.99 -19.54
C ASP A 752 13.02 24.62 -20.78
N LYS A 753 12.79 25.30 -21.91
CA LYS A 753 13.56 25.09 -23.15
C LYS A 753 15.04 25.41 -22.93
N ARG A 754 15.34 26.53 -22.25
CA ARG A 754 16.71 26.90 -21.89
C ARG A 754 17.35 25.82 -21.01
N ARG A 755 16.72 25.44 -19.89
CA ARG A 755 17.25 24.40 -18.99
C ARG A 755 17.46 23.05 -19.68
N GLU A 756 16.61 22.69 -20.64
CA GLU A 756 16.81 21.48 -21.45
C GLU A 756 18.06 21.60 -22.35
N SER A 757 18.24 22.75 -23.01
CA SER A 757 19.45 23.01 -23.79
C SER A 757 20.73 23.04 -22.94
N GLU A 758 20.66 23.63 -21.75
CA GLU A 758 21.76 23.66 -20.78
C GLU A 758 22.16 22.25 -20.32
N LYS A 759 21.18 21.35 -20.11
CA LYS A 759 21.47 19.95 -19.74
C LYS A 759 22.27 19.22 -20.82
N GLU A 760 21.94 19.39 -22.09
CA GLU A 760 22.71 18.80 -23.19
C GLU A 760 24.11 19.44 -23.26
N LEU A 761 24.24 20.76 -23.11
CA LEU A 761 25.55 21.43 -23.07
C LEU A 761 26.41 20.98 -21.89
N ILE A 762 25.83 20.80 -20.70
CA ILE A 762 26.51 20.28 -19.50
C ILE A 762 27.02 18.86 -19.75
N LYS A 763 26.17 18.00 -20.32
CA LYS A 763 26.50 16.61 -20.67
C LYS A 763 27.65 16.55 -21.68
N ASP A 764 27.64 17.44 -22.65
CA ASP A 764 28.69 17.56 -23.69
C ASP A 764 29.91 18.37 -23.22
N LYS A 765 29.92 18.84 -21.97
CA LYS A 765 30.97 19.68 -21.36
C LYS A 765 31.29 20.94 -22.17
N GLN A 766 30.27 21.52 -22.82
CA GLN A 766 30.39 22.75 -23.57
C GLN A 766 30.12 23.99 -22.70
N PRO A 767 30.63 25.17 -23.07
CA PRO A 767 30.30 26.42 -22.39
C PRO A 767 28.79 26.69 -22.40
N ILE A 768 28.23 27.04 -21.24
CA ILE A 768 26.81 27.37 -21.10
C ILE A 768 26.64 28.86 -21.40
N PRO A 769 25.87 29.25 -22.43
CA PRO A 769 25.60 30.65 -22.71
C PRO A 769 24.82 31.27 -21.56
N ILE A 770 25.28 32.42 -21.06
CA ILE A 770 24.64 33.14 -19.97
C ILE A 770 23.52 34.02 -20.55
N PRO A 771 22.24 33.83 -20.15
CA PRO A 771 21.16 34.70 -20.60
C PRO A 771 21.34 36.12 -20.07
N SER A 772 20.92 37.11 -20.85
CA SER A 772 20.90 38.51 -20.45
C SER A 772 19.92 38.76 -19.30
N PRO A 773 20.09 39.84 -18.51
CA PRO A 773 19.13 40.21 -17.47
C PRO A 773 17.70 40.39 -18.00
N LYS A 774 17.55 40.84 -19.26
CA LYS A 774 16.25 41.00 -19.91
C LYS A 774 15.61 39.65 -20.24
N GLU A 775 16.37 38.70 -20.76
CA GLU A 775 15.87 37.33 -21.01
C GLU A 775 15.46 36.63 -19.72
N LEU A 776 16.24 36.76 -18.64
CA LEU A 776 15.87 36.21 -17.34
C LEU A 776 14.61 36.87 -16.76
N TYR A 777 14.47 38.19 -16.92
CA TYR A 777 13.27 38.92 -16.54
C TYR A 777 12.06 38.44 -17.34
N ASP A 778 12.20 38.29 -18.66
CA ASP A 778 11.12 37.83 -19.54
C ASP A 778 10.74 36.38 -19.26
N GLU A 779 11.69 35.50 -18.94
CA GLU A 779 11.44 34.12 -18.49
C GLU A 779 10.72 34.06 -17.14
N GLU A 780 11.10 34.93 -16.19
CA GLU A 780 10.47 34.99 -14.86
C GLU A 780 9.01 35.45 -14.95
N HIS A 781 8.72 36.34 -15.90
CA HIS A 781 7.38 36.91 -16.13
C HIS A 781 6.62 36.23 -17.27
N GLU A 782 7.15 35.14 -17.84
CA GLU A 782 6.48 34.37 -18.87
C GLU A 782 5.26 33.64 -18.32
N PHE A 783 4.17 33.68 -19.08
CA PHE A 783 2.95 32.95 -18.75
C PHE A 783 3.15 31.44 -18.95
N LYS A 784 3.35 30.71 -17.84
CA LYS A 784 3.60 29.26 -17.87
C LYS A 784 2.41 28.49 -18.44
N PRO A 785 2.64 27.52 -19.35
CA PRO A 785 1.56 26.75 -19.95
C PRO A 785 0.85 25.85 -18.94
N TYR A 786 -0.47 25.86 -18.95
CA TYR A 786 -1.30 24.97 -18.15
C TYR A 786 -2.52 24.50 -18.95
N ILE A 787 -3.15 23.46 -18.44
CA ILE A 787 -4.40 22.91 -18.96
C ILE A 787 -5.55 23.44 -18.11
N LEU A 788 -6.50 24.07 -18.76
CA LEU A 788 -7.76 24.55 -18.19
C LEU A 788 -8.85 23.54 -18.49
N PHE A 789 -9.43 22.98 -17.44
CA PHE A 789 -10.62 22.16 -17.53
C PHE A 789 -11.82 23.03 -17.17
N SER A 790 -12.85 23.06 -18.01
CA SER A 790 -14.12 23.71 -17.64
C SER A 790 -15.22 22.66 -17.59
N ILE A 791 -16.00 22.71 -16.52
CA ILE A 791 -17.16 21.85 -16.31
C ILE A 791 -18.39 22.70 -16.57
N THR A 792 -19.31 22.20 -17.41
CA THR A 792 -20.57 22.87 -17.74
C THR A 792 -21.76 21.97 -17.43
N ASP A 793 -22.92 22.59 -17.20
CA ASP A 793 -24.21 21.90 -17.21
C ASP A 793 -24.72 21.68 -18.65
N GLU A 794 -25.96 21.21 -18.78
CA GLU A 794 -26.61 20.90 -20.06
C GLU A 794 -26.98 22.16 -20.85
N GLU A 795 -27.17 23.29 -20.18
CA GLU A 795 -27.37 24.61 -20.78
C GLU A 795 -26.06 25.27 -21.24
N GLY A 796 -24.91 24.67 -20.95
CA GLY A 796 -23.58 25.18 -21.31
C GLY A 796 -23.06 26.27 -20.37
N GLN A 797 -23.70 26.50 -19.22
CA GLN A 797 -23.20 27.39 -18.19
C GLN A 797 -21.99 26.76 -17.50
N VAL A 798 -20.92 27.54 -17.34
CA VAL A 798 -19.71 27.09 -16.65
C VAL A 798 -19.96 27.00 -15.14
N ILE A 799 -19.82 25.79 -14.60
CA ILE A 799 -20.02 25.45 -13.20
C ILE A 799 -18.73 25.61 -12.39
N LYS A 800 -17.63 25.04 -12.91
CA LYS A 800 -16.31 25.11 -12.30
C LYS A 800 -15.21 25.08 -13.35
N ARG A 801 -14.10 25.75 -13.04
CA ARG A 801 -12.86 25.68 -13.81
C ARG A 801 -11.76 25.13 -12.92
N LEU A 802 -11.04 24.14 -13.41
CA LEU A 802 -9.94 23.48 -12.71
C LEU A 802 -8.67 23.58 -13.56
N ARG A 803 -7.50 23.63 -12.93
CA ARG A 803 -6.24 23.84 -13.65
C ARG A 803 -5.20 22.80 -13.29
N LYS A 804 -4.44 22.34 -14.28
CA LYS A 804 -3.27 21.45 -14.07
C LYS A 804 -2.08 21.93 -14.89
N PRO A 805 -0.83 21.74 -14.42
CA PRO A 805 0.34 21.93 -15.26
C PRO A 805 0.25 21.07 -16.53
N ALA A 806 0.68 21.60 -17.68
CA ALA A 806 0.61 20.91 -18.98
C ALA A 806 1.69 19.82 -19.15
N LYS A 807 1.57 18.76 -18.34
CA LYS A 807 2.46 17.59 -18.37
C LYS A 807 2.04 16.60 -19.45
N LYS A 808 2.99 16.18 -20.27
CA LYS A 808 2.84 15.12 -21.26
C LYS A 808 2.51 13.78 -20.59
N GLY A 809 1.65 12.98 -21.23
CA GLY A 809 1.28 11.62 -20.83
C GLY A 809 -0.14 11.55 -20.27
N LEU A 810 -0.42 10.48 -19.53
CA LEU A 810 -1.67 10.32 -18.79
C LEU A 810 -1.67 11.21 -17.55
N GLY A 811 -2.80 11.87 -17.30
CA GLY A 811 -3.05 12.67 -16.12
C GLY A 811 -4.42 12.37 -15.53
N GLN A 812 -4.57 12.70 -14.25
CA GLN A 812 -5.84 12.59 -13.52
C GLN A 812 -6.24 13.95 -12.94
N LEU A 813 -7.54 14.18 -12.88
CA LEU A 813 -8.20 15.34 -12.31
C LEU A 813 -9.45 14.87 -11.57
N HIS A 814 -9.81 15.55 -10.48
CA HIS A 814 -11.07 15.29 -9.78
C HIS A 814 -11.85 16.59 -9.61
N TRP A 815 -13.18 16.49 -9.58
CA TRP A 815 -14.09 17.56 -9.19
C TRP A 815 -14.95 17.10 -8.04
N ASN A 816 -14.87 17.82 -6.92
CA ASN A 816 -15.63 17.57 -5.70
C ASN A 816 -17.15 17.85 -5.78
N LEU A 817 -17.70 17.97 -6.99
CA LEU A 817 -19.13 18.19 -7.25
C LEU A 817 -19.69 19.48 -6.63
N GLU A 818 -18.85 20.50 -6.51
CA GLU A 818 -19.27 21.81 -5.98
C GLU A 818 -19.26 22.90 -7.05
N TYR A 819 -20.23 23.81 -6.98
CA TYR A 819 -20.20 25.09 -7.70
C TYR A 819 -19.03 25.96 -7.25
N SER A 820 -18.51 26.76 -8.18
CA SER A 820 -17.70 27.92 -7.79
C SER A 820 -18.59 28.94 -7.06
N MET A 821 -18.18 29.34 -5.85
CA MET A 821 -18.81 30.47 -5.17
C MET A 821 -18.11 31.75 -5.61
N ASP A 822 -18.90 32.76 -6.00
CA ASP A 822 -18.41 34.07 -6.44
C ASP A 822 -17.95 34.92 -5.24
N TYR A 823 -17.00 34.38 -4.47
CA TYR A 823 -16.34 35.14 -3.42
C TYR A 823 -15.53 36.28 -4.04
N PRO A 824 -15.47 37.44 -3.37
CA PRO A 824 -14.61 38.54 -3.78
C PRO A 824 -13.16 38.09 -3.92
N ILE A 825 -12.54 38.44 -5.04
CA ILE A 825 -11.13 38.20 -5.28
C ILE A 825 -10.35 39.23 -4.46
N LYS A 826 -9.51 38.76 -3.53
CA LYS A 826 -8.61 39.65 -2.78
C LYS A 826 -7.57 40.25 -3.74
N PRO A 827 -7.08 41.47 -3.50
CA PRO A 827 -5.95 42.02 -4.25
C PRO A 827 -4.78 41.04 -4.23
N LEU A 828 -4.37 40.59 -5.40
CA LEU A 828 -3.24 39.69 -5.57
C LEU A 828 -1.98 40.53 -5.73
N LYS A 829 -0.88 40.10 -5.09
CA LYS A 829 0.44 40.71 -5.31
C LYS A 829 0.90 40.43 -6.75
N ASP A 830 0.72 39.18 -7.19
CA ASP A 830 1.02 38.68 -8.53
C ASP A 830 -0.08 37.69 -8.94
N PHE A 831 -0.45 37.64 -10.23
CA PHE A 831 -1.39 36.65 -10.74
C PHE A 831 -0.67 35.31 -10.96
N ASN A 832 -1.04 34.28 -10.19
CA ASN A 832 -0.60 32.92 -10.45
C ASN A 832 -1.75 32.10 -11.02
N ALA A 833 -1.66 31.76 -12.30
CA ALA A 833 -2.69 30.98 -12.98
C ALA A 833 -2.86 29.57 -12.40
N SER A 834 -1.91 29.07 -11.62
CA SER A 834 -1.96 27.72 -11.02
C SER A 834 -2.52 27.69 -9.58
N ASP A 835 -2.93 28.83 -9.02
CA ASP A 835 -3.38 28.93 -7.62
C ASP A 835 -4.89 28.68 -7.50
N ASP A 836 -5.31 27.41 -7.44
CA ASP A 836 -6.70 27.00 -7.16
C ASP A 836 -6.93 26.98 -5.63
N LYS A 837 -7.06 28.16 -5.00
CA LYS A 837 -7.20 28.29 -3.53
C LYS A 837 -8.63 28.47 -3.01
N ASN A 838 -9.64 28.43 -3.87
CA ASN A 838 -11.05 28.59 -3.47
C ASN A 838 -11.83 27.27 -3.64
N ASP A 839 -11.73 26.41 -2.63
CA ASP A 839 -12.31 25.06 -2.61
C ASP A 839 -13.57 24.92 -1.76
N ARG A 840 -14.24 26.02 -1.38
CA ARG A 840 -15.49 25.96 -0.63
C ARG A 840 -16.66 26.39 -1.50
N GLY A 841 -17.34 25.42 -2.08
CA GLY A 841 -18.55 25.64 -2.87
C GLY A 841 -19.81 25.13 -2.18
N ILE A 842 -20.89 25.15 -2.95
CA ILE A 842 -22.13 24.46 -2.63
C ILE A 842 -22.25 23.28 -3.58
N TYR A 843 -22.68 22.12 -3.10
CA TYR A 843 -22.84 20.94 -3.97
C TYR A 843 -23.78 21.21 -5.15
N VAL A 844 -23.44 20.62 -6.29
CA VAL A 844 -24.29 20.65 -7.47
C VAL A 844 -25.49 19.73 -7.34
N LEU A 845 -26.45 19.89 -8.24
CA LEU A 845 -27.58 18.98 -8.32
C LEU A 845 -27.22 17.74 -9.14
N PRO A 846 -27.88 16.61 -8.89
CA PRO A 846 -27.87 15.48 -9.82
C PRO A 846 -28.31 15.93 -11.21
N GLY A 847 -27.65 15.42 -12.24
CA GLY A 847 -27.89 15.85 -13.61
C GLY A 847 -26.73 15.51 -14.54
N LYS A 848 -26.86 15.96 -15.78
CA LYS A 848 -25.86 15.74 -16.82
C LYS A 848 -24.91 16.93 -16.90
N TYR A 849 -23.62 16.64 -16.96
CA TYR A 849 -22.56 17.63 -17.02
C TYR A 849 -21.58 17.29 -18.14
N PHE A 850 -20.76 18.26 -18.52
CA PHE A 850 -19.75 18.12 -19.55
C PHE A 850 -18.43 18.68 -19.06
N ILE A 851 -17.32 18.04 -19.43
CA ILE A 851 -15.97 18.55 -19.22
C ILE A 851 -15.31 18.86 -20.56
N LYS A 852 -14.65 20.02 -20.62
CA LYS A 852 -13.80 20.43 -21.74
C LYS A 852 -12.36 20.65 -21.29
N MET A 853 -11.42 20.56 -22.22
CA MET A 853 -9.98 20.76 -21.95
C MET A 853 -9.39 21.74 -22.95
N ASP A 854 -8.80 22.82 -22.42
CA ASP A 854 -8.15 23.88 -23.18
C ASP A 854 -6.68 24.03 -22.73
N LEU A 855 -5.76 24.28 -23.66
CA LEU A 855 -4.39 24.72 -23.35
C LEU A 855 -4.38 26.24 -23.19
N VAL A 856 -3.77 26.75 -22.12
CA VAL A 856 -3.51 28.18 -21.95
C VAL A 856 -2.00 28.41 -21.89
N ASN A 857 -1.48 29.27 -22.76
CA ASN A 857 -0.07 29.65 -22.83
C ASN A 857 0.06 31.15 -23.22
N ALA A 858 1.28 31.62 -23.47
CA ALA A 858 1.54 32.99 -23.89
C ALA A 858 0.89 33.38 -25.24
N GLU A 859 0.54 32.40 -26.09
CA GLU A 859 -0.11 32.62 -27.39
C GLU A 859 -1.64 32.74 -27.27
N GLY A 860 -2.21 32.37 -26.11
CA GLY A 860 -3.64 32.48 -25.81
C GLY A 860 -4.24 31.16 -25.31
N ILE A 861 -5.53 30.96 -25.62
CA ILE A 861 -6.29 29.75 -25.26
C ILE A 861 -6.52 28.93 -26.53
N THR A 862 -6.04 27.68 -26.52
CA THR A 862 -6.24 26.72 -27.63
C THR A 862 -7.13 25.58 -27.15
N PRO A 863 -8.31 25.35 -27.76
CA PRO A 863 -9.13 24.19 -27.46
C PRO A 863 -8.40 22.89 -27.76
N LEU A 864 -8.42 21.93 -26.83
CA LEU A 864 -7.85 20.59 -27.02
C LEU A 864 -8.92 19.51 -27.13
N VAL A 865 -9.93 19.56 -26.25
CA VAL A 865 -11.09 18.65 -26.24
C VAL A 865 -12.34 19.47 -25.96
N GLU A 866 -13.34 19.39 -26.86
CA GLU A 866 -14.50 20.29 -26.83
C GLU A 866 -15.51 19.96 -25.73
N ASN A 867 -16.03 18.73 -25.63
CA ASN A 867 -16.99 18.32 -24.61
C ASN A 867 -16.99 16.79 -24.41
N THR A 868 -16.85 16.34 -23.17
CA THR A 868 -17.02 14.94 -22.73
C THR A 868 -18.12 14.89 -21.67
N ALA A 869 -19.21 14.17 -21.94
CA ALA A 869 -20.37 14.10 -21.05
C ALA A 869 -20.17 13.10 -19.89
N PHE A 870 -20.79 13.38 -18.75
CA PHE A 870 -20.89 12.49 -17.59
C PHE A 870 -22.12 12.84 -16.74
N ASN A 871 -22.57 11.92 -15.89
CA ASN A 871 -23.68 12.18 -14.97
C ASN A 871 -23.19 12.36 -13.54
N VAL A 872 -23.93 13.18 -12.79
CA VAL A 872 -23.87 13.24 -11.33
C VAL A 872 -25.17 12.64 -10.80
N THR A 873 -25.07 11.61 -9.97
CA THR A 873 -26.21 10.83 -9.48
C THR A 873 -26.26 10.91 -7.96
N LEU A 874 -27.43 11.22 -7.40
CA LEU A 874 -27.62 11.21 -5.94
C LEU A 874 -27.50 9.79 -5.40
N LEU A 875 -26.67 9.59 -4.38
CA LEU A 875 -26.70 8.35 -3.62
C LEU A 875 -27.91 8.37 -2.67
N ASP A 876 -28.91 7.56 -2.99
CA ASP A 876 -30.16 7.45 -2.23
C ASP A 876 -29.98 6.66 -0.92
N HIS A 877 -29.32 7.28 0.06
CA HIS A 877 -29.14 6.72 1.40
C HIS A 877 -29.71 7.60 2.51
N ALA A 878 -30.33 8.73 2.16
CA ALA A 878 -30.92 9.64 3.11
C ALA A 878 -32.30 9.13 3.55
N THR A 879 -32.61 9.20 4.85
CA THR A 879 -33.96 8.87 5.35
C THR A 879 -34.99 9.92 4.95
N PHE A 880 -34.55 11.16 4.74
CA PHE A 880 -35.39 12.31 4.35
C PHE A 880 -34.77 13.00 3.14
N PRO A 881 -34.78 12.38 1.95
CA PRO A 881 -34.39 13.08 0.72
C PRO A 881 -35.38 14.22 0.45
N ALA A 882 -34.97 15.21 -0.35
CA ALA A 882 -35.88 16.25 -0.78
C ALA A 882 -36.93 15.71 -1.76
N ASP A 883 -38.19 16.09 -1.58
CA ASP A 883 -39.29 15.65 -2.42
C ASP A 883 -39.35 16.43 -3.75
N ASP A 884 -38.84 17.66 -3.77
CA ASP A 884 -38.82 18.55 -4.93
C ASP A 884 -37.39 19.00 -5.27
N ALA A 885 -36.80 18.39 -6.30
CA ALA A 885 -35.48 18.72 -6.79
C ALA A 885 -35.43 20.11 -7.47
N GLN A 886 -36.52 20.56 -8.10
CA GLN A 886 -36.59 21.85 -8.77
C GLN A 886 -36.64 22.98 -7.75
N GLU A 887 -37.41 22.82 -6.66
CA GLU A 887 -37.43 23.79 -5.57
C GLU A 887 -36.03 23.99 -4.97
N ARG A 888 -35.27 22.90 -4.78
CA ARG A 888 -33.88 22.97 -4.33
C ARG A 888 -32.97 23.67 -5.32
N ALA A 889 -33.18 23.45 -6.63
CA ALA A 889 -32.43 24.11 -7.68
C ALA A 889 -32.65 25.63 -7.69
N ASP A 890 -33.92 26.03 -7.65
CA ASP A 890 -34.33 27.42 -7.66
C ASP A 890 -33.81 28.14 -6.41
N PHE A 891 -33.92 27.50 -5.24
CA PHE A 891 -33.38 28.04 -4.00
C PHE A 891 -31.85 28.17 -4.04
N LEU A 892 -31.14 27.21 -4.65
CA LEU A 892 -29.70 27.28 -4.80
C LEU A 892 -29.27 28.42 -5.72
N ALA A 893 -29.93 28.60 -6.86
CA ALA A 893 -29.65 29.72 -7.78
C ALA A 893 -29.83 31.07 -7.06
N GLN A 894 -30.91 31.21 -6.29
CA GLN A 894 -31.17 32.37 -5.45
C GLN A 894 -30.10 32.58 -4.36
N LEU A 895 -29.68 31.50 -3.70
CA LEU A 895 -28.68 31.54 -2.63
C LEU A 895 -27.30 31.92 -3.17
N LYS A 896 -26.90 31.43 -4.35
CA LYS A 896 -25.64 31.80 -5.01
C LYS A 896 -25.58 33.29 -5.29
N GLU A 897 -26.65 33.84 -5.87
CA GLU A 897 -26.73 35.28 -6.15
C GLU A 897 -26.73 36.11 -4.86
N LEU A 898 -27.47 35.66 -3.84
CA LEU A 898 -27.46 36.32 -2.53
C LEU A 898 -26.06 36.32 -1.91
N ALA A 899 -25.35 35.20 -1.98
CA ALA A 899 -23.99 35.07 -1.46
C ALA A 899 -23.02 35.96 -2.23
N ARG A 900 -23.07 35.99 -3.56
CA ARG A 900 -22.26 36.89 -4.40
C ARG A 900 -22.45 38.35 -4.00
N VAL A 901 -23.69 38.80 -3.90
CA VAL A 901 -24.02 40.18 -3.52
C VAL A 901 -23.58 40.47 -2.09
N ALA A 902 -23.85 39.58 -1.14
CA ALA A 902 -23.46 39.76 0.26
C ALA A 902 -21.93 39.83 0.41
N TYR A 903 -21.20 38.84 -0.08
CA TYR A 903 -19.75 38.80 0.04
C TYR A 903 -19.08 39.93 -0.74
N GLY A 904 -19.58 40.30 -1.93
CA GLY A 904 -19.14 41.50 -2.67
C GLY A 904 -19.20 42.76 -1.82
N ASN A 905 -20.33 42.99 -1.14
CA ASN A 905 -20.50 44.16 -0.28
C ASN A 905 -19.73 44.05 1.05
N LYS A 906 -19.45 42.85 1.54
CA LYS A 906 -18.50 42.62 2.65
C LYS A 906 -17.07 43.04 2.28
N ALA A 907 -16.63 42.74 1.06
CA ALA A 907 -15.33 43.17 0.57
C ALA A 907 -15.28 44.70 0.43
N LEU A 908 -16.28 45.31 -0.21
CA LEU A 908 -16.39 46.77 -0.30
C LEU A 908 -16.38 47.43 1.07
N PHE A 909 -17.18 46.95 2.02
CA PHE A 909 -17.16 47.42 3.41
C PHE A 909 -15.75 47.37 4.02
N SER A 910 -15.04 46.26 3.84
CA SER A 910 -13.69 46.07 4.36
C SER A 910 -12.68 47.04 3.73
N GLU A 911 -12.83 47.33 2.44
CA GLU A 911 -12.01 48.32 1.72
C GLU A 911 -12.30 49.74 2.21
N LEU A 912 -13.58 50.10 2.35
CA LEU A 912 -13.99 51.40 2.88
C LEU A 912 -13.44 51.64 4.28
N VAL A 913 -13.54 50.67 5.19
CA VAL A 913 -12.97 50.79 6.55
C VAL A 913 -11.46 51.07 6.49
N LYS A 914 -10.70 50.33 5.67
CA LYS A 914 -9.25 50.55 5.49
C LYS A 914 -8.96 51.94 4.91
N LYS A 915 -9.73 52.33 3.90
CA LYS A 915 -9.59 53.61 3.19
C LYS A 915 -9.88 54.78 4.14
N THR A 916 -10.99 54.74 4.89
CA THR A 916 -11.38 55.77 5.87
C THR A 916 -10.36 55.88 6.99
N ASN A 917 -9.83 54.77 7.52
CA ASN A 917 -8.79 54.81 8.54
C ASN A 917 -7.48 55.42 8.03
N SER A 918 -7.11 55.12 6.77
CA SER A 918 -5.94 55.73 6.13
C SER A 918 -6.14 57.23 5.92
N MET A 919 -7.34 57.66 5.52
CA MET A 919 -7.72 59.07 5.37
C MET A 919 -7.70 59.80 6.70
N MET A 920 -8.21 59.19 7.78
CA MET A 920 -8.15 59.78 9.11
C MET A 920 -6.71 60.03 9.53
N LYS A 921 -5.83 59.04 9.33
CA LYS A 921 -4.40 59.19 9.62
C LYS A 921 -3.78 60.31 8.79
N ALA A 922 -4.01 60.33 7.48
CA ALA A 922 -3.50 61.37 6.59
C ALA A 922 -3.99 62.77 6.99
N ALA A 923 -5.28 62.92 7.32
CA ALA A 923 -5.87 64.16 7.80
C ALA A 923 -5.21 64.67 9.09
N LEU A 924 -4.97 63.78 10.06
CA LEU A 924 -4.34 64.12 11.35
C LEU A 924 -2.84 64.44 11.22
N GLU A 925 -2.16 63.92 10.20
CA GLU A 925 -0.75 64.21 9.90
C GLU A 925 -0.58 65.51 9.07
N SER A 926 -1.68 66.09 8.58
CA SER A 926 -1.68 67.30 7.74
C SER A 926 -1.90 68.56 8.57
N GLN A 927 -1.06 69.59 8.39
CA GLN A 927 -1.15 70.83 9.17
C GLN A 927 -2.35 71.71 8.82
N ASP A 928 -2.81 71.68 7.56
CA ASP A 928 -3.79 72.62 7.02
C ASP A 928 -5.21 72.03 6.84
N VAL A 929 -5.44 70.77 7.21
CA VAL A 929 -6.75 70.14 7.07
C VAL A 929 -7.69 70.64 8.18
N PRO A 930 -8.84 71.28 7.86
CA PRO A 930 -9.73 71.83 8.87
C PRO A 930 -10.49 70.73 9.62
N MET A 931 -10.86 71.02 10.87
CA MET A 931 -11.64 70.11 11.72
C MET A 931 -12.96 69.65 11.10
N SER A 932 -13.54 70.40 10.14
CA SER A 932 -14.74 69.97 9.41
C SER A 932 -14.49 68.70 8.60
N VAL A 933 -13.35 68.59 7.91
CA VAL A 933 -12.99 67.39 7.12
C VAL A 933 -12.72 66.20 8.04
N ILE A 934 -12.06 66.42 9.19
CA ILE A 934 -11.86 65.37 10.20
C ILE A 934 -13.22 64.86 10.72
N LYS A 935 -14.18 65.76 10.99
CA LYS A 935 -15.54 65.39 11.41
C LYS A 935 -16.29 64.61 10.32
N ASP A 936 -16.11 64.96 9.05
CA ASP A 936 -16.71 64.22 7.94
C ASP A 936 -16.17 62.78 7.86
N ILE A 937 -14.85 62.60 8.04
CA ILE A 937 -14.22 61.27 8.12
C ILE A 937 -14.72 60.50 9.35
N GLN A 938 -14.79 61.14 10.53
CA GLN A 938 -15.35 60.53 11.74
C GLN A 938 -16.79 60.07 11.52
N LYS A 939 -17.61 60.88 10.85
CA LYS A 939 -18.99 60.52 10.55
C LYS A 939 -19.07 59.29 9.65
N VAL A 940 -18.19 59.18 8.66
CA VAL A 940 -18.08 57.95 7.84
C VAL A 940 -17.64 56.76 8.69
N GLN A 941 -16.70 56.93 9.63
CA GLN A 941 -16.29 55.84 10.53
C GLN A 941 -17.44 55.38 11.44
N GLU A 942 -18.24 56.30 11.98
CA GLU A 942 -19.43 55.98 12.78
C GLU A 942 -20.45 55.18 11.97
N ASP A 943 -20.74 55.62 10.75
CA ASP A 943 -21.73 54.96 9.88
C ASP A 943 -21.23 53.58 9.45
N LEU A 944 -19.93 53.43 9.14
CA LEU A 944 -19.32 52.12 8.91
C LEU A 944 -19.34 51.24 10.17
N THR A 945 -19.21 51.81 11.36
CA THR A 945 -19.31 51.04 12.62
C THR A 945 -20.74 50.53 12.85
N ALA A 946 -21.76 51.35 12.56
CA ALA A 946 -23.16 50.93 12.60
C ALA A 946 -23.45 49.81 11.57
N LEU A 947 -22.91 49.94 10.35
CA LEU A 947 -23.00 48.89 9.32
C LEU A 947 -22.28 47.61 9.75
N LYS A 948 -21.13 47.71 10.43
CA LYS A 948 -20.41 46.54 10.98
C LYS A 948 -21.33 45.74 11.90
N TRP A 949 -22.05 46.42 12.80
CA TRP A 949 -22.98 45.79 13.73
C TRP A 949 -24.12 45.06 13.00
N GLN A 950 -24.73 45.69 11.99
CA GLN A 950 -25.80 45.06 11.19
C GLN A 950 -25.31 43.85 10.38
N MET A 951 -24.11 43.96 9.79
CA MET A 951 -23.54 42.91 8.94
C MET A 951 -23.08 41.71 9.75
N PHE A 952 -22.36 41.93 10.85
CA PHE A 952 -21.63 40.87 11.58
C PHE A 952 -22.17 40.59 12.98
N GLY A 953 -22.84 41.55 13.61
CA GLY A 953 -23.33 41.42 15.00
C GLY A 953 -22.21 41.60 16.03
N GLU A 954 -22.46 41.11 17.24
CA GLU A 954 -21.46 41.05 18.31
C GLU A 954 -20.38 40.01 17.98
N GLU A 955 -19.10 40.38 18.11
CA GLU A 955 -17.99 39.45 17.95
C GLU A 955 -17.82 38.64 19.25
N PRO A 956 -17.88 37.29 19.21
CA PRO A 956 -17.67 36.48 20.40
C PRO A 956 -16.23 36.61 20.88
N LYS A 957 -16.01 36.64 22.20
CA LYS A 957 -14.65 36.69 22.78
C LYS A 957 -13.96 35.33 22.69
N ALA A 958 -14.69 34.26 23.04
CA ALA A 958 -14.20 32.88 22.90
C ALA A 958 -15.21 31.98 22.18
N SER A 959 -16.50 32.10 22.49
CA SER A 959 -17.57 31.26 21.94
C SER A 959 -18.83 32.06 21.63
N TYR A 960 -19.59 31.64 20.63
CA TYR A 960 -20.91 32.22 20.34
C TYR A 960 -21.91 32.02 21.50
N GLU A 961 -21.65 31.07 22.41
CA GLU A 961 -22.45 30.86 23.64
C GLU A 961 -22.37 32.03 24.63
N GLU A 962 -21.34 32.88 24.52
CA GLU A 962 -21.15 34.04 25.39
C GLU A 962 -21.97 35.26 24.92
N ILE A 963 -22.46 35.22 23.69
CA ILE A 963 -23.31 36.27 23.14
C ILE A 963 -24.70 36.08 23.72
N LYS A 964 -25.15 37.07 24.50
CA LYS A 964 -26.53 37.10 25.03
C LYS A 964 -27.52 37.12 23.86
N PRO A 965 -28.77 36.65 24.05
CA PRO A 965 -29.79 36.74 23.01
C PRO A 965 -29.82 38.13 22.37
N ALA A 966 -29.51 38.19 21.08
CA ALA A 966 -29.36 39.41 20.29
C ALA A 966 -29.92 39.19 18.88
N GLU A 967 -30.11 40.27 18.14
CA GLU A 967 -30.52 40.18 16.74
C GLU A 967 -29.45 39.47 15.90
N MET A 968 -29.86 38.44 15.16
CA MET A 968 -28.94 37.71 14.29
C MET A 968 -28.61 38.53 13.05
N SER A 969 -27.31 38.77 12.85
CA SER A 969 -26.76 39.54 11.74
C SER A 969 -26.96 38.87 10.37
N VAL A 970 -26.80 39.66 9.30
CA VAL A 970 -26.91 39.18 7.91
C VAL A 970 -25.96 38.01 7.64
N PHE A 971 -24.69 38.12 8.04
CA PHE A 971 -23.70 37.07 7.76
C PHE A 971 -23.88 35.82 8.62
N SER A 972 -24.38 35.95 9.86
CA SER A 972 -24.72 34.78 10.69
C SER A 972 -25.86 33.98 10.07
N ARG A 973 -26.91 34.65 9.57
CA ARG A 973 -28.01 34.00 8.85
C ARG A 973 -27.54 33.34 7.56
N LEU A 974 -26.78 34.07 6.74
CA LEU A 974 -26.27 33.55 5.46
C LEU A 974 -25.37 32.32 5.68
N SER A 975 -24.49 32.37 6.67
CA SER A 975 -23.60 31.25 7.02
C SER A 975 -24.40 30.03 7.48
N SER A 976 -25.47 30.23 8.26
CA SER A 976 -26.36 29.15 8.70
C SER A 976 -27.07 28.45 7.53
N ILE A 977 -27.59 29.22 6.55
CA ILE A 977 -28.23 28.66 5.35
C ILE A 977 -27.24 27.83 4.53
N ILE A 978 -26.05 28.38 4.24
CA ILE A 978 -25.01 27.70 3.45
C ILE A 978 -24.53 26.44 4.16
N TYR A 979 -24.27 26.51 5.46
CA TYR A 979 -23.85 25.35 6.26
C TYR A 979 -24.89 24.23 6.19
N THR A 980 -26.15 24.55 6.46
CA THR A 980 -27.25 23.58 6.46
C THR A 980 -27.42 22.92 5.09
N TYR A 981 -27.32 23.71 4.00
CA TYR A 981 -27.40 23.19 2.63
C TYR A 981 -26.28 22.19 2.34
N ASN A 982 -25.03 22.51 2.71
CA ASN A 982 -23.88 21.61 2.49
C ASN A 982 -23.87 20.37 3.40
N SER A 983 -24.69 20.36 4.45
CA SER A 983 -24.83 19.22 5.37
C SER A 983 -26.10 18.40 5.17
N SER A 984 -26.99 18.75 4.23
CA SER A 984 -28.24 18.02 4.01
C SER A 984 -28.77 18.01 2.57
N ASN A 985 -29.26 16.84 2.15
CA ASN A 985 -30.03 16.65 0.92
C ASN A 985 -31.57 16.71 1.14
N ALA A 986 -32.02 17.09 2.34
CA ALA A 986 -33.45 17.17 2.69
C ALA A 986 -34.16 18.41 2.12
N ASN A 987 -35.48 18.51 2.29
CA ASN A 987 -36.24 19.70 1.88
C ASN A 987 -35.70 21.01 2.49
N ILE A 988 -35.84 22.11 1.75
CA ILE A 988 -35.49 23.45 2.26
C ILE A 988 -36.50 23.85 3.35
N THR A 989 -36.00 24.10 4.55
CA THR A 989 -36.86 24.45 5.69
C THR A 989 -37.47 25.85 5.54
N GLN A 990 -38.63 26.07 6.16
CA GLN A 990 -39.25 27.39 6.19
C GLN A 990 -38.32 28.44 6.83
N ALA A 991 -37.58 28.07 7.88
CA ALA A 991 -36.62 28.95 8.54
C ALA A 991 -35.49 29.44 7.60
N GLN A 992 -35.06 28.60 6.64
CA GLN A 992 -34.09 29.00 5.61
C GLN A 992 -34.71 29.99 4.61
N LYS A 993 -35.96 29.75 4.17
CA LYS A 993 -36.71 30.67 3.28
C LYS A 993 -36.95 32.03 3.94
N ASP A 994 -37.32 32.03 5.22
CA ASP A 994 -37.52 33.24 6.01
C ASP A 994 -36.19 33.98 6.19
N SER A 995 -35.11 33.27 6.54
CA SER A 995 -33.78 33.86 6.68
C SER A 995 -33.28 34.47 5.37
N TYR A 996 -33.49 33.80 4.23
CA TYR A 996 -33.18 34.34 2.92
C TYR A 996 -33.92 35.68 2.66
N THR A 997 -35.23 35.72 2.96
CA THR A 997 -36.06 36.91 2.78
C THR A 997 -35.60 38.08 3.67
N ILE A 998 -35.28 37.77 4.94
CA ILE A 998 -34.74 38.75 5.90
C ILE A 998 -33.40 39.30 5.41
N ILE A 999 -32.47 38.43 5.03
CA ILE A 999 -31.15 38.84 4.52
C ILE A 999 -31.33 39.74 3.30
N LYS A 1000 -32.16 39.33 2.33
CA LYS A 1000 -32.39 40.11 1.09
C LYS A 1000 -32.94 41.50 1.39
N THR A 1001 -33.77 41.64 2.41
CA THR A 1001 -34.33 42.93 2.83
C THR A 1001 -33.26 43.80 3.49
N GLN A 1002 -32.59 43.28 4.53
CA GLN A 1002 -31.54 44.01 5.26
C GLN A 1002 -30.36 44.39 4.37
N LEU A 1003 -29.96 43.49 3.47
CA LEU A 1003 -28.83 43.72 2.58
C LEU A 1003 -29.10 44.85 1.57
N LYS A 1004 -30.36 45.07 1.14
CA LYS A 1004 -30.70 46.23 0.28
C LYS A 1004 -30.41 47.55 0.99
N ASP A 1005 -30.77 47.66 2.27
CA ASP A 1005 -30.55 48.88 3.06
C ASP A 1005 -29.07 49.10 3.35
N ILE A 1006 -28.33 48.02 3.64
CA ILE A 1006 -26.87 48.06 3.81
C ILE A 1006 -26.18 48.51 2.50
N ILE A 1007 -26.58 47.94 1.35
CA ILE A 1007 -26.02 48.31 0.04
C ILE A 1007 -26.27 49.78 -0.26
N LYS A 1008 -27.47 50.30 0.03
CA LYS A 1008 -27.79 51.71 -0.18
C LYS A 1008 -26.85 52.63 0.60
N GLN A 1009 -26.58 52.31 1.87
CA GLN A 1009 -25.66 53.07 2.72
C GLN A 1009 -24.20 52.94 2.26
N LEU A 1010 -23.75 51.73 1.89
CA LEU A 1010 -22.41 51.51 1.36
C LEU A 1010 -22.18 52.29 0.06
N LYS A 1011 -23.18 52.35 -0.82
CA LYS A 1011 -23.12 53.14 -2.06
C LYS A 1011 -23.00 54.64 -1.78
N ASP A 1012 -23.81 55.19 -0.87
CA ASP A 1012 -23.71 56.59 -0.47
C ASP A 1012 -22.30 56.94 0.06
N ILE A 1013 -21.76 56.09 0.94
CA ILE A 1013 -20.41 56.26 1.48
C ILE A 1013 -19.37 56.19 0.35
N ASN A 1014 -19.41 55.16 -0.48
CA ASN A 1014 -18.41 54.90 -1.51
C ASN A 1014 -18.44 55.91 -2.68
N GLU A 1015 -19.63 56.26 -3.16
CA GLU A 1015 -19.80 57.01 -4.41
C GLU A 1015 -19.99 58.52 -4.19
N GLN A 1016 -20.42 58.95 -3.00
CA GLN A 1016 -20.66 60.37 -2.72
C GLN A 1016 -19.68 60.92 -1.69
N ARG A 1017 -19.67 60.32 -0.49
CA ARG A 1017 -18.97 60.93 0.66
C ARG A 1017 -17.46 60.73 0.62
N MET A 1018 -16.99 59.55 0.22
CA MET A 1018 -15.56 59.26 0.10
C MET A 1018 -14.86 60.16 -0.94
N PRO A 1019 -15.41 60.35 -2.17
CA PRO A 1019 -14.83 61.29 -3.13
C PRO A 1019 -14.78 62.75 -2.64
N MET A 1020 -15.80 63.21 -1.91
CA MET A 1020 -15.80 64.57 -1.33
C MET A 1020 -14.70 64.76 -0.28
N ILE A 1021 -14.46 63.73 0.55
CA ILE A 1021 -13.36 63.71 1.51
C ILE A 1021 -12.01 63.70 0.78
N GLU A 1022 -11.86 62.89 -0.26
CA GLU A 1022 -10.64 62.82 -1.09
C GLU A 1022 -10.28 64.18 -1.69
N GLN A 1023 -11.24 64.83 -2.34
CA GLN A 1023 -11.06 66.17 -2.91
C GLN A 1023 -10.68 67.20 -1.85
N SER A 1024 -11.25 67.07 -0.64
CA SER A 1024 -10.90 67.96 0.47
C SER A 1024 -9.46 67.70 0.94
N LEU A 1025 -9.06 66.45 1.09
CA LEU A 1025 -7.68 66.09 1.48
C LEU A 1025 -6.65 66.54 0.43
N ASP A 1026 -6.98 66.45 -0.86
CA ASP A 1026 -6.13 66.93 -1.96
C ASP A 1026 -5.99 68.47 -1.93
N ARG A 1027 -7.10 69.20 -1.71
CA ARG A 1027 -7.09 70.66 -1.56
C ARG A 1027 -6.12 71.14 -0.48
N TYR A 1028 -5.97 70.37 0.60
CA TYR A 1028 -5.08 70.68 1.73
C TYR A 1028 -3.75 69.93 1.68
N LYS A 1029 -3.38 69.35 0.52
CA LYS A 1029 -2.08 68.68 0.28
C LYS A 1029 -1.76 67.57 1.30
N SER A 1030 -2.79 66.85 1.76
CA SER A 1030 -2.65 65.76 2.72
C SER A 1030 -1.87 64.58 2.13
N PRO A 1031 -1.07 63.82 2.93
CA PRO A 1031 -0.37 62.62 2.47
C PRO A 1031 -1.28 61.68 1.68
N TRP A 1032 -0.72 61.03 0.65
CA TRP A 1032 -1.49 60.17 -0.24
C TRP A 1032 -2.13 58.98 0.49
N THR A 1033 -3.33 58.62 0.06
CA THR A 1033 -4.03 57.39 0.48
C THR A 1033 -4.53 56.63 -0.74
N SER A 1034 -4.65 55.30 -0.62
CA SER A 1034 -5.07 54.41 -1.71
C SER A 1034 -6.32 54.89 -2.44
N GLY A 1035 -6.23 55.03 -3.77
CA GLY A 1035 -7.32 55.46 -4.65
C GLY A 1035 -7.35 56.94 -5.02
N ARG A 1036 -6.54 57.80 -4.37
CA ARG A 1036 -6.38 59.21 -4.76
C ARG A 1036 -5.43 59.38 -5.93
N VAL A 1037 -5.73 60.32 -6.82
CA VAL A 1037 -4.84 60.76 -7.91
C VAL A 1037 -4.35 62.16 -7.56
N LEU A 1038 -3.04 62.31 -7.37
CA LEU A 1038 -2.43 63.62 -7.12
C LEU A 1038 -2.03 64.24 -8.45
N GLU A 1039 -2.50 65.45 -8.70
CA GLU A 1039 -2.14 66.24 -9.88
C GLU A 1039 -1.13 67.33 -9.50
N PHE A 1040 -0.24 67.68 -10.43
CA PHE A 1040 0.57 68.88 -10.27
C PHE A 1040 -0.33 70.10 -10.46
N ASN A 1041 -0.29 71.06 -9.52
CA ASN A 1041 -0.93 72.35 -9.76
C ASN A 1041 -0.14 73.09 -10.85
N GLU A 1042 -0.78 73.44 -11.97
CA GLU A 1042 -0.32 74.52 -12.85
C GLU A 1042 -0.54 75.89 -12.20
#